data_AF-A0A7C4YR63-F1
#
_entry.id   AF-A0A7C4YR63-F1
#
_cell.length_a   1.000
_cell.length_b   1.000
_cell.length_c   1.000
_cell.angle_alpha   90.00
_cell.angle_beta   90.00
_cell.angle_gamma   90.00
#
_symmetry.space_group_name_H-M   'P 1'
#
loop_
_entity.id
_entity.type
_entity.pdbx_description
1 polymer ?
#
loop_
_entity_poly.entity_id
_entity_poly.type
_entity_poly.pdbx_seq_one_letter_code
_entity_poly.pdbx_strand_id
1 'polypeptide(L)'
;MKQMKTGNNRGGSMRKIGSFLVMFFLIFVSQLFSYGKEFSFRVKLEPPASEKTEKFQVVIDGTKVNFFVEKNKWSDWVKITNENIEAIKKLYPNLYFGRYPLVISTRIVPYIADTKIFLEYDVDGKTYSAEALYYGSGAMTVGSLQWEENGICKMGTMAQYNQKYWQQINDAMQSIGEIKRPEKLLIVDRFIGGDSDFYDWKQGLDNLSKLGFNALLMPADKKLRELLLKTEIKKIAYAVYNPPGYAFDFDESQTSDTAIKQWAEKIAKQYTDAGYDVKDMVLFGLSDEPGWYFPSVFKYVNENPKNLERFHSYLKSQGLKPQDFGYKSWDDWDKVKPAGRSVANLSLPMRKLYYWTCRFFPYVSYGLFSKTTKALESAFYPGLPITVNWNFFAGRYYFPGPFGHNPDRDSPDAAMGGHDWLEFGRARGSTCIWTEDWFGDNLSYQWSFYCSKMKSSARKSNVNFGGYVIGATAGDGVTQKMLTIFGHGGKVIKFYVFGPEYNFPGNCWSENPKVIKGIMRASTMVAKAEELLYPGKPLISKVAILTPQSSLVWDQKEMEKASGIVDATNVNQNHATTSYMAEVYDLYLALMHANIQVDFVDEQDLLDQKIMSNYKVLYITAPNLPEECILAIQKWTESGGTVVTTYGSIVADRYDEPTNKFYSWAGMKIDEPGQPRIIISWNKWKDSSTDTVNTENGSFRVAWAKGKILSAPKNSEIIAKFSDNSPAIVFVPKGKGGILHYAFYPGLSYFLSQIESGKTGLYGLPCGFSADIRDIIINPVKKSGTKVFVSVSEPLIEAVPLVSEKGVAVTVLNWSGVEKDKIKLDIQCSEKIKEVESVLNGKIQFTQQDGIVSCEIPLKDVDIVLLKK
;
A
#
# COMPACT_ATOMS: atom_id res chain seq x y z
N MET A 1 24.01 -12.55 2.64
CA MET A 1 24.18 -13.86 1.95
C MET A 1 25.62 -14.32 2.13
N LYS A 2 25.84 -15.55 2.61
CA LYS A 2 27.14 -16.24 2.46
C LYS A 2 26.97 -17.32 1.40
N GLN A 3 27.82 -17.24 0.38
CA GLN A 3 27.96 -18.19 -0.73
C GLN A 3 28.40 -19.57 -0.23
N MET A 4 28.01 -20.62 -0.96
CA MET A 4 28.95 -21.67 -1.38
C MET A 4 28.53 -22.30 -2.72
N LYS A 5 29.46 -22.22 -3.68
CA LYS A 5 29.61 -22.93 -4.96
C LYS A 5 29.77 -24.45 -4.69
N THR A 6 29.55 -25.45 -5.56
CA THR A 6 29.74 -25.64 -7.01
C THR A 6 29.29 -27.07 -7.40
N GLY A 7 28.92 -27.34 -8.66
CA GLY A 7 28.90 -28.71 -9.22
C GLY A 7 28.17 -28.87 -10.57
N ASN A 8 28.92 -28.89 -11.68
CA ASN A 8 28.56 -29.28 -13.07
C ASN A 8 27.78 -30.63 -13.15
N ASN A 9 26.98 -31.00 -14.17
CA ASN A 9 27.14 -30.90 -15.62
C ASN A 9 25.89 -31.45 -16.39
N ARG A 10 25.64 -30.93 -17.61
CA ARG A 10 25.06 -31.55 -18.84
C ARG A 10 23.56 -31.93 -18.96
N GLY A 11 22.89 -31.18 -19.85
CA GLY A 11 22.25 -31.75 -21.06
C GLY A 11 20.71 -31.70 -21.16
N GLY A 12 20.16 -31.03 -22.18
CA GLY A 12 18.83 -31.36 -22.73
C GLY A 12 17.79 -30.23 -22.87
N SER A 13 18.00 -29.41 -23.89
CA SER A 13 17.11 -28.50 -24.64
C SER A 13 15.61 -28.29 -24.30
N MET A 14 15.25 -27.01 -24.38
CA MET A 14 14.04 -26.43 -25.01
C MET A 14 12.68 -26.53 -24.29
N ARG A 15 12.37 -25.50 -23.49
CA ARG A 15 11.17 -24.63 -23.61
C ARG A 15 11.14 -23.61 -22.45
N LYS A 16 11.75 -22.44 -22.66
CA LYS A 16 11.61 -21.26 -21.78
C LYS A 16 11.47 -20.01 -22.65
N ILE A 17 10.23 -19.60 -22.91
CA ILE A 17 9.88 -18.28 -23.43
C ILE A 17 8.77 -17.80 -22.48
N GLY A 18 9.07 -16.85 -21.61
CA GLY A 18 8.07 -16.31 -20.67
C GLY A 18 8.58 -15.83 -19.30
N SER A 19 9.87 -15.97 -18.99
CA SER A 19 10.50 -15.36 -17.79
C SER A 19 11.62 -14.38 -18.16
N PHE A 20 11.62 -13.94 -19.42
CA PHE A 20 12.72 -13.22 -20.05
C PHE A 20 12.41 -11.73 -20.25
N LEU A 21 11.42 -11.16 -19.54
CA LEU A 21 11.06 -9.74 -19.69
C LEU A 21 11.19 -8.90 -18.41
N VAL A 22 11.43 -9.53 -17.25
CA VAL A 22 11.75 -8.81 -16.00
C VAL A 22 13.26 -8.82 -15.72
N MET A 23 14.01 -9.73 -16.35
CA MET A 23 15.47 -9.80 -16.24
C MET A 23 16.22 -9.17 -17.42
N PHE A 24 15.50 -8.72 -18.47
CA PHE A 24 16.10 -8.25 -19.72
C PHE A 24 16.09 -6.72 -19.91
N PHE A 25 15.67 -5.96 -18.90
CA PHE A 25 15.97 -4.53 -18.82
C PHE A 25 17.33 -4.23 -18.15
N LEU A 26 18.10 -5.28 -17.79
CA LEU A 26 19.38 -5.16 -17.11
C LEU A 26 20.60 -5.61 -17.95
N ILE A 27 20.41 -6.07 -19.19
CA ILE A 27 21.53 -6.50 -20.04
C ILE A 27 21.24 -6.10 -21.50
N PHE A 28 21.49 -4.83 -21.83
CA PHE A 28 22.08 -4.35 -23.10
C PHE A 28 21.96 -2.82 -23.22
N VAL A 29 22.66 -2.10 -22.33
CA VAL A 29 23.39 -0.88 -22.66
C VAL A 29 24.63 -0.87 -21.76
N SER A 30 25.65 -1.68 -22.10
CA SER A 30 27.01 -1.36 -21.66
C SER A 30 27.49 -0.18 -22.51
N GLN A 31 26.89 0.99 -22.31
CA GLN A 31 27.59 2.23 -22.62
C GLN A 31 28.77 2.27 -21.66
N LEU A 32 29.97 2.33 -22.22
CA LEU A 32 31.22 2.53 -21.49
C LEU A 32 31.02 3.65 -20.47
N PHE A 33 31.01 3.27 -19.19
CA PHE A 33 30.92 4.21 -18.08
C PHE A 33 32.25 4.97 -17.98
N SER A 34 32.18 6.29 -17.87
CA SER A 34 33.34 7.19 -17.84
C SER A 34 33.79 7.59 -16.43
N TYR A 35 33.13 7.08 -15.39
CA TYR A 35 33.48 7.28 -13.98
C TYR A 35 34.06 5.97 -13.37
N GLY A 36 34.76 6.08 -12.24
CA GLY A 36 35.65 5.04 -11.72
C GLY A 36 37.07 5.13 -12.28
N LYS A 37 37.55 6.36 -12.49
CA LYS A 37 38.93 6.66 -12.88
C LYS A 37 39.83 6.72 -11.66
N GLU A 38 41.10 6.33 -11.83
CA GLU A 38 42.14 6.55 -10.82
C GLU A 38 42.19 8.04 -10.45
N PHE A 39 42.36 8.29 -9.16
CA PHE A 39 42.50 9.64 -8.64
C PHE A 39 43.47 9.61 -7.47
N SER A 40 44.01 10.77 -7.10
CA SER A 40 44.73 10.93 -5.84
C SER A 40 43.91 11.81 -4.91
N PHE A 41 44.03 11.60 -3.61
CA PHE A 41 43.42 12.50 -2.64
C PHE A 41 44.35 12.77 -1.47
N ARG A 42 44.13 13.90 -0.80
CA ARG A 42 44.75 14.21 0.49
C ARG A 42 43.71 14.80 1.42
N VAL A 43 43.97 14.71 2.71
CA VAL A 43 43.05 15.16 3.75
C VAL A 43 43.79 15.98 4.79
N LYS A 44 43.13 17.00 5.34
CA LYS A 44 43.56 17.77 6.51
C LYS A 44 42.44 17.78 7.52
N LEU A 45 42.79 17.56 8.78
CA LEU A 45 41.84 17.49 9.90
C LEU A 45 42.11 18.60 10.90
N GLU A 46 41.07 19.37 11.21
CA GLU A 46 41.10 20.42 12.23
C GLU A 46 40.08 20.10 13.33
N PRO A 47 40.45 19.28 14.34
CA PRO A 47 39.60 19.02 15.49
C PRO A 47 39.45 20.28 16.36
N PRO A 48 38.48 20.32 17.30
CA PRO A 48 38.32 21.44 18.23
C PRO A 48 39.63 21.80 18.95
N ALA A 49 39.85 23.09 19.21
CA ALA A 49 41.12 23.57 19.80
C ALA A 49 41.48 22.90 21.14
N SER A 50 40.46 22.48 21.91
CA SER A 50 40.61 21.76 23.18
C SER A 50 41.05 20.30 23.04
N GLU A 51 40.96 19.73 21.84
CA GLU A 51 41.26 18.32 21.60
C GLU A 51 42.78 18.08 21.53
N LYS A 52 43.24 17.03 22.23
CA LYS A 52 44.67 16.68 22.36
C LYS A 52 45.13 15.62 21.36
N THR A 53 44.22 15.07 20.56
CA THR A 53 44.55 14.08 19.54
C THR A 53 45.42 14.70 18.44
N GLU A 54 46.68 14.26 18.34
CA GLU A 54 47.66 14.78 17.38
C GLU A 54 47.70 14.00 16.05
N LYS A 55 47.18 12.76 16.02
CA LYS A 55 47.19 11.89 14.84
C LYS A 55 45.86 11.19 14.63
N PHE A 56 45.48 11.06 13.38
CA PHE A 56 44.26 10.39 12.95
C PHE A 56 44.58 9.32 11.92
N GLN A 57 43.96 8.16 12.03
CA GLN A 57 43.99 7.15 10.99
C GLN A 57 42.86 7.42 10.01
N VAL A 58 43.20 7.47 8.72
CA VAL A 58 42.25 7.61 7.60
C VAL A 58 42.17 6.26 6.90
N VAL A 59 40.96 5.78 6.67
CA VAL A 59 40.69 4.47 6.06
C VAL A 59 39.69 4.64 4.93
N ILE A 60 39.99 4.11 3.75
CA ILE A 60 39.04 4.01 2.64
C ILE A 60 38.34 2.66 2.73
N ASP A 61 37.06 2.66 3.06
CA ASP A 61 36.32 1.43 3.37
C ASP A 61 36.27 0.47 2.17
N GLY A 62 36.42 -0.83 2.47
CA GLY A 62 36.49 -1.92 1.50
C GLY A 62 37.75 -1.96 0.63
N THR A 63 38.76 -1.14 0.94
CA THR A 63 40.11 -1.24 0.35
C THR A 63 41.15 -1.57 1.43
N LYS A 64 42.41 -1.74 1.02
CA LYS A 64 43.55 -1.82 1.94
C LYS A 64 44.17 -0.44 2.25
N VAL A 65 43.66 0.62 1.63
CA VAL A 65 44.22 1.97 1.75
C VAL A 65 43.89 2.53 3.13
N ASN A 66 44.93 2.74 3.92
CA ASN A 66 44.86 3.45 5.18
C ASN A 66 46.20 4.13 5.47
N PHE A 67 46.16 5.29 6.13
CA PHE A 67 47.34 6.09 6.46
C PHE A 67 47.06 6.99 7.66
N PHE A 68 48.10 7.63 8.18
CA PHE A 68 47.97 8.59 9.28
C PHE A 68 48.12 10.02 8.78
N VAL A 69 47.34 10.92 9.36
CA VAL A 69 47.45 12.37 9.16
C VAL A 69 47.63 13.06 10.51
N GLU A 70 48.49 14.07 10.54
CA GLU A 70 48.71 14.90 11.74
C GLU A 70 47.65 16.00 11.83
N LYS A 71 47.28 16.35 13.07
CA LYS A 71 46.37 17.47 13.37
C LYS A 71 46.83 18.74 12.66
N ASN A 72 45.89 19.45 12.03
CA ASN A 72 46.09 20.71 11.32
C ASN A 72 47.11 20.66 10.16
N LYS A 73 47.49 19.48 9.67
CA LYS A 73 48.36 19.32 8.51
C LYS A 73 47.68 18.53 7.40
N TRP A 74 48.05 18.81 6.16
CA TRP A 74 47.70 17.97 5.03
C TRP A 74 48.48 16.65 5.08
N SER A 75 47.82 15.55 4.76
CA SER A 75 48.50 14.31 4.41
C SER A 75 49.26 14.47 3.09
N ASP A 76 50.18 13.55 2.83
CA ASP A 76 50.66 13.33 1.46
C ASP A 76 49.50 12.94 0.54
N TRP A 77 49.71 13.13 -0.77
CA TRP A 77 48.78 12.65 -1.79
C TRP A 77 48.77 11.12 -1.82
N VAL A 78 47.60 10.54 -1.68
CA VAL A 78 47.37 9.09 -1.69
C VAL A 78 46.63 8.72 -2.96
N LYS A 79 47.26 7.88 -3.79
CA LYS A 79 46.68 7.39 -5.04
C LYS A 79 45.68 6.27 -4.77
N ILE A 80 44.47 6.39 -5.33
CA ILE A 80 43.46 5.33 -5.40
C ILE A 80 43.55 4.70 -6.79
N THR A 81 44.00 3.44 -6.83
CA THR A 81 44.27 2.72 -8.07
C THR A 81 43.00 2.07 -8.62
N ASN A 82 43.08 1.58 -9.86
CA ASN A 82 42.02 0.78 -10.46
C ASN A 82 41.66 -0.45 -9.62
N GLU A 83 42.62 -1.11 -8.97
CA GLU A 83 42.35 -2.24 -8.07
C GLU A 83 41.46 -1.80 -6.90
N ASN A 84 41.74 -0.64 -6.32
CA ASN A 84 40.94 -0.10 -5.22
C ASN A 84 39.52 0.25 -5.68
N ILE A 85 39.39 0.86 -6.86
CA ILE A 85 38.09 1.22 -7.44
C ILE A 85 37.24 -0.03 -7.69
N GLU A 86 37.83 -1.08 -8.26
CA GLU A 86 37.14 -2.35 -8.49
C GLU A 86 36.76 -3.06 -7.18
N ALA A 87 37.46 -2.81 -6.08
CA ALA A 87 37.04 -3.25 -4.75
C ALA A 87 35.85 -2.41 -4.24
N ILE A 88 35.90 -1.09 -4.37
CA ILE A 88 34.85 -0.16 -3.93
C ILE A 88 33.54 -0.40 -4.70
N LYS A 89 33.61 -0.67 -6.00
CA LYS A 89 32.45 -0.99 -6.85
C LYS A 89 31.67 -2.22 -6.39
N LYS A 90 32.30 -3.12 -5.62
CA LYS A 90 31.64 -4.32 -5.07
C LYS A 90 30.90 -4.05 -3.76
N LEU A 91 31.06 -2.86 -3.18
CA LEU A 91 30.41 -2.47 -1.94
C LEU A 91 29.05 -1.83 -2.24
N TYR A 92 28.13 -1.95 -1.29
CA TYR A 92 26.93 -1.12 -1.28
C TYR A 92 27.32 0.34 -0.99
N PRO A 93 26.75 1.34 -1.69
CA PRO A 93 25.68 1.23 -2.69
C PRO A 93 26.16 1.00 -4.14
N ASN A 94 27.47 1.13 -4.42
CA ASN A 94 28.04 1.06 -5.78
C ASN A 94 27.71 -0.22 -6.56
N LEU A 95 27.53 -1.34 -5.87
CA LEU A 95 27.23 -2.64 -6.50
C LEU A 95 25.92 -2.63 -7.31
N TYR A 96 24.98 -1.76 -6.96
CA TYR A 96 23.61 -1.89 -7.45
C TYR A 96 23.35 -1.16 -8.77
N PHE A 97 24.11 -0.11 -9.15
CA PHE A 97 23.79 0.66 -10.34
C PHE A 97 24.99 1.41 -10.95
N GLY A 98 25.31 1.05 -12.19
CA GLY A 98 26.36 1.69 -12.98
C GLY A 98 26.02 3.07 -13.58
N ARG A 99 24.90 3.72 -13.21
CA ARG A 99 24.52 5.03 -13.77
C ARG A 99 24.67 6.18 -12.79
N TYR A 100 25.05 5.89 -11.55
CA TYR A 100 25.20 6.85 -10.47
C TYR A 100 26.68 7.11 -10.19
N PRO A 101 27.02 8.20 -9.50
CA PRO A 101 28.38 8.45 -9.02
C PRO A 101 28.98 7.25 -8.30
N LEU A 102 30.30 7.07 -8.42
CA LEU A 102 31.07 6.18 -7.56
C LEU A 102 31.14 6.80 -6.16
N VAL A 103 30.55 6.14 -5.17
CA VAL A 103 30.56 6.53 -3.76
C VAL A 103 31.78 5.92 -3.06
N ILE A 104 32.56 6.76 -2.41
CA ILE A 104 33.77 6.39 -1.66
C ILE A 104 33.54 6.79 -0.20
N SER A 105 33.53 5.80 0.70
CA SER A 105 33.42 6.04 2.14
C SER A 105 34.81 6.19 2.76
N THR A 106 35.09 7.36 3.30
CA THR A 106 36.32 7.64 4.06
C THR A 106 35.99 7.67 5.54
N ARG A 107 36.59 6.77 6.32
CA ARG A 107 36.43 6.68 7.77
C ARG A 107 37.68 7.18 8.48
N ILE A 108 37.50 8.00 9.51
CA ILE A 108 38.62 8.65 10.22
C ILE A 108 38.55 8.30 11.70
N VAL A 109 39.64 7.87 12.33
CA VAL A 109 39.69 7.44 13.73
C VAL A 109 40.81 8.19 14.48
N PRO A 110 40.60 8.65 15.73
CA PRO A 110 39.37 8.53 16.54
C PRO A 110 38.25 9.49 16.09
N TYR A 111 37.02 9.20 16.52
CA TYR A 111 35.83 9.99 16.19
C TYR A 111 35.72 11.18 17.15
N ILE A 112 36.02 12.39 16.66
CA ILE A 112 36.07 13.60 17.47
C ILE A 112 35.05 14.58 16.92
N ALA A 113 33.94 14.76 17.64
CA ALA A 113 32.87 15.68 17.27
C ALA A 113 33.40 17.09 16.94
N ASP A 114 32.72 17.76 16.01
CA ASP A 114 33.01 19.12 15.56
C ASP A 114 34.40 19.26 14.86
N THR A 115 35.00 18.14 14.40
CA THR A 115 36.21 18.15 13.57
C THR A 115 35.89 18.60 12.14
N LYS A 116 36.59 19.63 11.67
CA LYS A 116 36.56 20.03 10.26
C LYS A 116 37.47 19.14 9.44
N ILE A 117 36.99 18.73 8.28
CA ILE A 117 37.65 17.79 7.39
C ILE A 117 37.77 18.48 6.03
N PHE A 118 38.99 18.77 5.62
CA PHE A 118 39.29 19.32 4.30
C PHE A 118 39.81 18.19 3.42
N LEU A 119 39.24 18.05 2.23
CA LEU A 119 39.66 17.06 1.25
C LEU A 119 40.07 17.76 -0.04
N GLU A 120 41.12 17.25 -0.67
CA GLU A 120 41.44 17.59 -2.05
C GLU A 120 41.58 16.32 -2.86
N TYR A 121 41.06 16.36 -4.08
CA TYR A 121 41.09 15.27 -5.04
C TYR A 121 41.78 15.76 -6.31
N ASP A 122 42.63 14.92 -6.88
CA ASP A 122 43.19 15.11 -8.22
C ASP A 122 42.74 13.96 -9.11
N VAL A 123 41.97 14.30 -10.16
CA VAL A 123 41.50 13.34 -11.15
C VAL A 123 41.62 13.97 -12.53
N ASP A 124 42.18 13.23 -13.49
CA ASP A 124 42.46 13.72 -14.85
C ASP A 124 43.22 15.07 -14.90
N GLY A 125 44.16 15.29 -13.95
CA GLY A 125 44.94 16.51 -13.86
C GLY A 125 44.15 17.76 -13.43
N LYS A 126 42.96 17.56 -12.84
CA LYS A 126 42.15 18.62 -12.24
C LYS A 126 42.03 18.39 -10.74
N THR A 127 42.29 19.46 -9.98
CA THR A 127 42.14 19.47 -8.54
C THR A 127 40.76 19.98 -8.12
N TYR A 128 40.10 19.27 -7.21
CA TYR A 128 38.83 19.63 -6.59
C TYR A 128 39.02 19.71 -5.07
N SER A 129 38.44 20.73 -4.43
CA SER A 129 38.50 20.90 -2.97
C SER A 129 37.11 20.70 -2.37
N ALA A 130 37.08 20.09 -1.18
CA ALA A 130 35.87 19.88 -0.42
C ALA A 130 36.09 20.11 1.07
N GLU A 131 35.00 20.43 1.75
CA GLU A 131 34.93 20.56 3.19
C GLU A 131 33.76 19.72 3.70
N ALA A 132 34.00 19.04 4.82
CA ALA A 132 32.99 18.36 5.61
C ALA A 132 33.18 18.72 7.08
N LEU A 133 32.12 18.60 7.87
CA LEU A 133 32.19 18.80 9.31
C LEU A 133 31.57 17.58 10.00
N TYR A 134 32.35 16.87 10.79
CA TYR A 134 31.81 15.73 11.53
C TYR A 134 30.92 16.22 12.68
N TYR A 135 29.63 15.93 12.60
CA TYR A 135 28.66 16.45 13.58
C TYR A 135 28.72 15.76 14.94
N GLY A 136 29.44 14.63 15.07
CA GLY A 136 29.71 14.00 16.37
C GLY A 136 28.86 12.77 16.73
N SER A 137 28.17 12.14 15.78
CA SER A 137 27.48 10.88 16.01
C SER A 137 27.86 9.77 15.05
N GLY A 138 27.76 8.53 15.52
CA GLY A 138 28.17 7.36 14.76
C GLY A 138 29.67 7.35 14.46
N ALA A 139 30.07 6.60 13.44
CA ALA A 139 31.44 6.66 12.95
C ALA A 139 31.67 7.98 12.19
N MET A 140 32.85 8.57 12.36
CA MET A 140 33.28 9.73 11.56
C MET A 140 33.59 9.27 10.14
N THR A 141 32.57 9.34 9.28
CA THR A 141 32.62 8.99 7.87
C THR A 141 32.25 10.19 6.99
N VAL A 142 32.99 10.37 5.91
CA VAL A 142 32.70 11.35 4.84
C VAL A 142 32.58 10.61 3.53
N GLY A 143 31.43 10.77 2.87
CA GLY A 143 31.18 10.25 1.54
C GLY A 143 31.74 11.17 0.47
N SER A 144 32.68 10.68 -0.33
CA SER A 144 33.14 11.35 -1.55
C SER A 144 32.51 10.70 -2.77
N LEU A 145 32.18 11.49 -3.80
CA LEU A 145 31.62 11.00 -5.05
C LEU A 145 32.54 11.33 -6.20
N GLN A 146 32.62 10.42 -7.16
CA GLN A 146 33.17 10.68 -8.49
C GLN A 146 32.07 10.52 -9.54
N TRP A 147 31.84 11.55 -10.33
CA TRP A 147 30.82 11.57 -11.39
C TRP A 147 31.34 12.23 -12.65
N GLU A 148 30.65 12.03 -13.76
CA GLU A 148 30.87 12.82 -14.97
C GLU A 148 29.82 13.92 -15.09
N GLU A 149 30.26 15.09 -15.52
CA GLU A 149 29.39 16.18 -15.95
C GLU A 149 29.97 16.82 -17.22
N ASN A 150 29.19 16.81 -18.31
CA ASN A 150 29.60 17.34 -19.62
C ASN A 150 30.96 16.78 -20.12
N GLY A 151 31.17 15.46 -20.00
CA GLY A 151 32.43 14.81 -20.42
C GLY A 151 33.62 15.02 -19.49
N ILE A 152 33.43 15.71 -18.36
CA ILE A 152 34.50 16.00 -17.38
C ILE A 152 34.25 15.19 -16.11
N CYS A 153 35.25 14.43 -15.68
CA CYS A 153 35.25 13.76 -14.39
C CYS A 153 35.40 14.79 -13.27
N LYS A 154 34.46 14.78 -12.32
CA LYS A 154 34.42 15.64 -11.13
C LYS A 154 34.46 14.81 -9.87
N MET A 155 34.96 15.42 -8.79
CA MET A 155 34.95 14.85 -7.44
C MET A 155 34.55 15.88 -6.39
N GLY A 156 33.94 15.40 -5.31
CA GLY A 156 33.47 16.22 -4.20
C GLY A 156 32.77 15.39 -3.13
N THR A 157 32.31 16.02 -2.05
CA THR A 157 31.53 15.35 -0.99
C THR A 157 30.07 15.11 -1.39
N MET A 158 29.35 14.29 -0.63
CA MET A 158 27.89 14.13 -0.74
C MET A 158 27.18 15.48 -0.68
N ALA A 159 27.53 16.35 0.27
CA ALA A 159 26.99 17.70 0.38
C ALA A 159 27.16 18.52 -0.90
N GLN A 160 28.32 18.45 -1.55
CA GLN A 160 28.57 19.19 -2.78
C GLN A 160 27.79 18.61 -3.97
N TYR A 161 27.78 17.29 -4.13
CA TYR A 161 27.05 16.62 -5.22
C TYR A 161 25.54 16.86 -5.13
N ASN A 162 24.99 16.86 -3.91
CA ASN A 162 23.55 17.00 -3.65
C ASN A 162 22.98 18.39 -3.97
N GLN A 163 23.84 19.41 -4.20
CA GLN A 163 23.40 20.77 -4.56
C GLN A 163 22.46 20.80 -5.77
N LYS A 164 22.62 19.87 -6.72
CA LYS A 164 21.74 19.75 -7.89
C LYS A 164 20.27 19.53 -7.52
N TYR A 165 20.00 18.74 -6.46
CA TYR A 165 18.63 18.47 -6.01
C TYR A 165 18.03 19.70 -5.33
N TRP A 166 18.85 20.40 -4.54
CA TRP A 166 18.43 21.62 -3.84
C TRP A 166 18.11 22.75 -4.81
N GLN A 167 18.86 22.87 -5.91
CA GLN A 167 18.55 23.83 -6.96
C GLN A 167 17.16 23.60 -7.55
N GLN A 168 16.82 22.35 -7.88
CA GLN A 168 15.50 22.00 -8.43
C GLN A 168 14.36 22.34 -7.47
N ILE A 169 14.55 22.12 -6.17
CA ILE A 169 13.57 22.50 -5.14
C ILE A 169 13.42 24.03 -5.10
N ASN A 170 14.53 24.77 -5.04
CA ASN A 170 14.50 26.23 -4.99
C ASN A 170 13.83 26.83 -6.24
N ASP A 171 14.12 26.31 -7.43
CA ASP A 171 13.50 26.74 -8.69
C ASP A 171 11.98 26.49 -8.69
N ALA A 172 11.56 25.32 -8.18
CA ALA A 172 10.15 24.99 -8.05
C ALA A 172 9.42 25.94 -7.08
N MET A 173 10.03 26.24 -5.93
CA MET A 173 9.47 27.20 -4.95
C MET A 173 9.27 28.59 -5.55
N GLN A 174 10.27 29.09 -6.29
CA GLN A 174 10.17 30.40 -6.96
C GLN A 174 9.01 30.44 -7.95
N SER A 175 8.65 29.30 -8.56
CA SER A 175 7.56 29.23 -9.53
C SER A 175 6.16 29.11 -8.93
N ILE A 176 6.01 28.60 -7.70
CA ILE A 176 4.69 28.33 -7.08
C ILE A 176 4.27 29.45 -6.12
N GLY A 177 5.22 30.14 -5.50
CA GLY A 177 4.93 31.19 -4.50
C GLY A 177 4.84 30.63 -3.07
N GLU A 178 3.92 31.18 -2.27
CA GLU A 178 3.78 30.80 -0.85
C GLU A 178 3.33 29.35 -0.69
N ILE A 179 4.14 28.56 0.02
CA ILE A 179 3.83 27.17 0.36
C ILE A 179 3.28 27.13 1.78
N LYS A 180 2.09 26.55 1.95
CA LYS A 180 1.51 26.31 3.27
C LYS A 180 1.66 24.85 3.66
N ARG A 181 1.95 24.62 4.93
CA ARG A 181 2.13 23.29 5.53
C ARG A 181 0.96 23.00 6.46
N PRO A 182 0.34 21.81 6.41
CA PRO A 182 -0.66 21.42 7.39
C PRO A 182 -0.02 21.26 8.79
N GLU A 183 -0.74 21.60 9.84
CA GLU A 183 -0.27 21.45 11.21
C GLU A 183 -0.63 20.10 11.82
N LYS A 184 -1.75 19.47 11.43
CA LYS A 184 -2.33 18.28 12.07
C LYS A 184 -2.32 17.05 11.16
N LEU A 185 -2.68 17.20 9.90
CA LEU A 185 -2.53 16.16 8.88
C LEU A 185 -1.05 15.99 8.57
N LEU A 186 -0.55 14.76 8.64
CA LEU A 186 0.88 14.51 8.57
C LEU A 186 1.32 14.26 7.13
N ILE A 187 2.36 14.98 6.70
CA ILE A 187 3.08 14.72 5.45
C ILE A 187 4.54 14.51 5.85
N VAL A 188 4.99 13.27 5.70
CA VAL A 188 6.25 12.77 6.23
C VAL A 188 7.18 12.37 5.09
N ASP A 189 8.48 12.57 5.25
CA ASP A 189 9.51 11.97 4.37
C ASP A 189 10.76 11.64 5.20
N ARG A 190 11.86 11.25 4.56
CA ARG A 190 13.16 10.97 5.15
C ARG A 190 14.27 11.45 4.23
N PHE A 191 15.24 12.17 4.79
CA PHE A 191 16.53 12.38 4.15
C PHE A 191 17.46 11.19 4.41
N ILE A 192 18.15 10.68 3.38
CA ILE A 192 19.17 9.63 3.51
C ILE A 192 20.52 10.24 3.13
N GLY A 193 21.20 10.88 4.09
CA GLY A 193 22.49 11.53 3.86
C GLY A 193 23.63 10.55 3.53
N GLY A 194 23.59 9.33 4.08
CA GLY A 194 24.55 8.27 3.75
C GLY A 194 25.91 8.37 4.45
N ASP A 195 26.22 9.51 5.08
CA ASP A 195 27.44 9.72 5.86
C ASP A 195 27.20 10.53 7.15
N SER A 196 28.30 10.98 7.78
CA SER A 196 28.27 11.79 8.99
C SER A 196 28.65 13.27 8.77
N ASP A 197 28.52 13.79 7.54
CA ASP A 197 28.79 15.20 7.24
C ASP A 197 27.63 16.10 7.68
N PHE A 198 27.92 17.02 8.60
CA PHE A 198 26.97 18.03 9.08
C PHE A 198 26.39 18.85 7.93
N TYR A 199 27.19 19.22 6.94
CA TYR A 199 26.72 20.09 5.86
C TYR A 199 25.71 19.38 4.98
N ASP A 200 25.89 18.09 4.69
CA ASP A 200 24.93 17.31 3.92
C ASP A 200 23.59 17.18 4.65
N TRP A 201 23.64 16.75 5.92
CA TRP A 201 22.44 16.68 6.76
C TRP A 201 21.74 18.02 6.91
N LYS A 202 22.49 19.11 7.09
CA LYS A 202 21.92 20.45 7.21
C LYS A 202 21.17 20.83 5.94
N GLN A 203 21.82 20.67 4.79
CA GLN A 203 21.21 20.99 3.50
C GLN A 203 19.97 20.13 3.22
N GLY A 204 20.03 18.84 3.54
CA GLY A 204 18.90 17.91 3.36
C GLY A 204 17.69 18.29 4.20
N LEU A 205 17.89 18.52 5.50
CA LEU A 205 16.80 18.92 6.40
C LEU A 205 16.24 20.30 6.05
N ASP A 206 17.12 21.28 5.77
CA ASP A 206 16.71 22.63 5.39
C ASP A 206 15.85 22.61 4.12
N ASN A 207 16.28 21.92 3.06
CA ASN A 207 15.56 21.94 1.78
C ASN A 207 14.28 21.10 1.78
N LEU A 208 14.28 19.92 2.41
CA LEU A 208 13.04 19.14 2.54
C LEU A 208 12.00 19.87 3.38
N SER A 209 12.42 20.60 4.41
CA SER A 209 11.47 21.37 5.23
C SER A 209 10.63 22.36 4.41
N LYS A 210 11.13 22.83 3.26
CA LYS A 210 10.45 23.79 2.39
C LYS A 210 9.36 23.19 1.49
N LEU A 211 9.25 21.86 1.40
CA LEU A 211 8.36 21.18 0.45
C LEU A 211 6.91 20.98 0.95
N GLY A 212 6.62 21.40 2.18
CA GLY A 212 5.33 21.16 2.84
C GLY A 212 5.31 19.92 3.75
N PHE A 213 6.45 19.24 3.93
CA PHE A 213 6.62 18.21 4.96
C PHE A 213 6.52 18.83 6.36
N ASN A 214 5.82 18.16 7.27
CA ASN A 214 5.66 18.60 8.66
C ASN A 214 6.21 17.62 9.69
N ALA A 215 6.73 16.48 9.23
CA ALA A 215 7.55 15.57 10.03
C ALA A 215 8.61 14.91 9.14
N LEU A 216 9.72 14.50 9.74
CA LEU A 216 10.78 13.74 9.05
C LEU A 216 11.12 12.47 9.83
N LEU A 217 11.44 11.39 9.12
CA LEU A 217 11.99 10.20 9.77
C LEU A 217 13.41 10.52 10.23
N MET A 218 13.62 10.50 11.54
CA MET A 218 14.89 10.89 12.15
C MET A 218 15.43 9.77 13.04
N PRO A 219 16.76 9.55 13.08
CA PRO A 219 17.36 8.68 14.08
C PRO A 219 17.32 9.33 15.48
N ALA A 220 17.42 8.49 16.52
CA ALA A 220 17.59 8.92 17.91
C ALA A 220 19.00 9.49 18.15
N ASP A 221 19.25 10.67 17.59
CA ASP A 221 20.52 11.37 17.65
C ASP A 221 20.37 12.82 18.11
N LYS A 222 21.18 13.23 19.09
CA LYS A 222 21.10 14.54 19.72
C LYS A 222 21.51 15.67 18.77
N LYS A 223 22.55 15.48 17.97
CA LYS A 223 23.07 16.53 17.09
C LYS A 223 22.18 16.72 15.87
N LEU A 224 21.61 15.64 15.33
CA LEU A 224 20.58 15.70 14.31
C LEU A 224 19.27 16.29 14.85
N ARG A 225 18.93 16.07 16.13
CA ARG A 225 17.83 16.78 16.79
C ARG A 225 18.08 18.29 16.84
N GLU A 226 19.25 18.71 17.31
CA GLU A 226 19.66 20.12 17.35
C GLU A 226 19.59 20.77 15.97
N LEU A 227 19.95 20.02 14.92
CA LEU A 227 19.87 20.48 13.54
C LEU A 227 18.43 20.59 13.04
N LEU A 228 17.60 19.57 13.28
CA LEU A 228 16.17 19.60 12.92
C LEU A 228 15.46 20.80 13.56
N LEU A 229 15.77 21.11 14.83
CA LEU A 229 15.19 22.23 15.57
C LEU A 229 15.55 23.61 15.01
N LYS A 230 16.54 23.71 14.11
CA LYS A 230 16.85 24.94 13.36
C LYS A 230 15.90 25.13 12.17
N THR A 231 15.17 24.08 11.78
CA THR A 231 14.06 24.15 10.83
C THR A 231 12.74 24.42 11.56
N GLU A 232 11.66 24.59 10.82
CA GLU A 232 10.31 24.71 11.40
C GLU A 232 9.70 23.35 11.80
N ILE A 233 10.35 22.24 11.45
CA ILE A 233 9.86 20.88 11.74
C ILE A 233 10.36 20.46 13.12
N LYS A 234 9.42 20.08 14.00
CA LYS A 234 9.72 19.48 15.31
C LYS A 234 9.33 18.00 15.40
N LYS A 235 8.32 17.62 14.61
CA LYS A 235 7.74 16.28 14.60
C LYS A 235 8.65 15.32 13.85
N ILE A 236 8.73 14.11 14.35
CA ILE A 236 9.52 13.04 13.77
C ILE A 236 8.71 11.79 13.54
N ALA A 237 9.22 10.96 12.63
CA ALA A 237 8.79 9.59 12.49
C ALA A 237 9.96 8.64 12.78
N TYR A 238 9.66 7.39 13.03
CA TYR A 238 10.64 6.32 13.01
C TYR A 238 10.05 5.03 12.48
N ALA A 239 10.91 4.05 12.22
CA ALA A 239 10.47 2.71 11.88
C ALA A 239 11.48 1.67 12.37
N VAL A 240 10.97 0.49 12.69
CA VAL A 240 11.74 -0.74 12.80
C VAL A 240 11.37 -1.64 11.63
N TYR A 241 12.24 -2.58 11.27
CA TYR A 241 11.90 -3.52 10.21
C TYR A 241 10.79 -4.47 10.65
N ASN A 242 10.86 -4.96 11.89
CA ASN A 242 9.89 -5.87 12.48
C ASN A 242 9.93 -5.83 14.02
N PRO A 243 8.82 -6.15 14.73
CA PRO A 243 8.83 -6.31 16.17
C PRO A 243 9.56 -7.60 16.59
N PRO A 244 9.88 -7.77 17.89
CA PRO A 244 10.30 -9.06 18.43
C PRO A 244 9.31 -10.17 18.05
N GLY A 245 9.81 -11.29 17.53
CA GLY A 245 8.99 -12.39 17.00
C GLY A 245 8.58 -12.25 15.52
N TYR A 246 8.91 -11.13 14.87
CA TYR A 246 8.52 -10.82 13.49
C TYR A 246 7.00 -10.82 13.29
N ALA A 247 6.43 -11.93 12.82
CA ALA A 247 5.00 -12.08 12.58
C ALA A 247 4.30 -12.88 13.69
N PHE A 248 5.02 -13.59 14.56
CA PHE A 248 4.42 -14.50 15.53
C PHE A 248 5.06 -14.40 16.90
N ASP A 249 4.25 -14.59 17.93
CA ASP A 249 4.65 -14.65 19.34
C ASP A 249 5.04 -16.08 19.79
N PHE A 250 5.59 -16.90 18.89
CA PHE A 250 5.98 -18.29 19.18
C PHE A 250 7.22 -18.45 20.08
N ASP A 251 8.00 -17.38 20.29
CA ASP A 251 9.15 -17.34 21.21
C ASP A 251 8.87 -16.40 22.39
N GLU A 252 8.27 -16.95 23.45
CA GLU A 252 7.88 -16.21 24.67
C GLU A 252 9.04 -15.42 25.30
N SER A 253 10.30 -15.84 25.11
CA SER A 253 11.46 -15.13 25.66
C SER A 253 11.62 -13.72 25.07
N GLN A 254 11.16 -13.53 23.83
CA GLN A 254 11.19 -12.25 23.12
C GLN A 254 9.81 -11.60 23.03
N THR A 255 8.74 -12.41 23.08
CA THR A 255 7.38 -11.95 22.78
C THR A 255 6.44 -11.97 23.98
N SER A 256 6.91 -12.24 25.20
CA SER A 256 6.13 -12.04 26.43
C SER A 256 5.71 -10.59 26.64
N ASP A 257 4.69 -10.33 27.47
CA ASP A 257 4.19 -8.97 27.75
C ASP A 257 5.30 -8.08 28.28
N THR A 258 6.10 -8.63 29.19
CA THR A 258 7.28 -7.97 29.76
C THR A 258 8.34 -7.68 28.70
N ALA A 259 8.69 -8.65 27.85
CA ALA A 259 9.74 -8.47 26.85
C ALA A 259 9.37 -7.42 25.80
N ILE A 260 8.14 -7.45 25.30
CA ILE A 260 7.65 -6.46 24.32
C ILE A 260 7.55 -5.06 24.95
N LYS A 261 7.12 -4.96 26.21
CA LYS A 261 7.10 -3.69 26.94
C LYS A 261 8.52 -3.11 27.09
N GLN A 262 9.48 -3.91 27.55
CA GLN A 262 10.87 -3.48 27.70
C GLN A 262 11.50 -3.07 26.37
N TRP A 263 11.18 -3.78 25.29
CA TRP A 263 11.61 -3.43 23.94
C TRP A 263 11.07 -2.05 23.51
N ALA A 264 9.77 -1.78 23.71
CA ALA A 264 9.16 -0.49 23.37
C ALA A 264 9.74 0.65 24.23
N GLU A 265 9.89 0.43 25.54
CA GLU A 265 10.51 1.39 26.47
C GLU A 265 11.95 1.71 26.09
N LYS A 266 12.73 0.71 25.66
CA LYS A 266 14.10 0.92 25.19
C LYS A 266 14.15 1.82 23.96
N ILE A 267 13.23 1.65 23.01
CA ILE A 267 13.14 2.50 21.82
C ILE A 267 12.81 3.94 22.23
N ALA A 268 11.75 4.15 23.02
CA ALA A 268 11.38 5.49 23.49
C ALA A 268 12.51 6.15 24.30
N LYS A 269 13.23 5.36 25.12
CA LYS A 269 14.37 5.83 25.89
C LYS A 269 15.49 6.39 25.02
N GLN A 270 15.82 5.74 23.90
CA GLN A 270 16.84 6.26 22.97
C GLN A 270 16.50 7.67 22.46
N TYR A 271 15.22 7.93 22.17
CA TYR A 271 14.76 9.25 21.73
C TYR A 271 14.79 10.28 22.85
N THR A 272 14.30 9.93 24.04
CA THR A 272 14.34 10.86 25.18
C THR A 272 15.77 11.20 25.61
N ASP A 273 16.69 10.22 25.60
CA ASP A 273 18.12 10.44 25.85
C ASP A 273 18.77 11.35 24.78
N ALA A 274 18.27 11.32 23.54
CA ALA A 274 18.68 12.20 22.45
C ALA A 274 18.00 13.60 22.49
N GLY A 275 17.15 13.88 23.48
CA GLY A 275 16.51 15.19 23.68
C GLY A 275 15.20 15.39 22.92
N TYR A 276 14.54 14.31 22.48
CA TYR A 276 13.19 14.36 21.94
C TYR A 276 12.14 14.25 23.06
N ASP A 277 11.01 14.94 22.91
CA ASP A 277 9.80 14.61 23.67
C ASP A 277 9.17 13.37 23.03
N VAL A 278 8.60 12.47 23.83
CA VAL A 278 7.89 11.29 23.31
C VAL A 278 6.74 11.66 22.36
N LYS A 279 6.15 12.85 22.51
CA LYS A 279 5.11 13.40 21.61
C LYS A 279 5.65 13.99 20.31
N ASP A 280 6.97 14.17 20.19
CA ASP A 280 7.57 14.52 18.90
C ASP A 280 7.45 13.35 17.92
N MET A 281 7.39 12.10 18.40
CA MET A 281 7.14 10.93 17.57
C MET A 281 5.69 10.93 17.08
N VAL A 282 5.43 11.32 15.83
CA VAL A 282 4.06 11.41 15.30
C VAL A 282 3.66 10.25 14.39
N LEU A 283 4.62 9.39 14.04
CA LEU A 283 4.41 8.21 13.21
C LEU A 283 5.47 7.14 13.51
N PHE A 284 5.05 5.90 13.70
CA PHE A 284 5.94 4.77 13.95
C PHE A 284 5.65 3.59 13.01
N GLY A 285 6.58 3.25 12.13
CA GLY A 285 6.53 2.03 11.32
C GLY A 285 6.93 0.81 12.13
N LEU A 286 5.99 -0.08 12.42
CA LEU A 286 6.21 -1.27 13.26
C LEU A 286 6.75 -2.46 12.46
N SER A 287 6.32 -2.61 11.21
CA SER A 287 6.74 -3.71 10.36
C SER A 287 6.55 -3.34 8.91
N ASP A 288 7.48 -3.79 8.07
CA ASP A 288 7.44 -3.62 6.63
C ASP A 288 7.17 -4.96 5.95
N GLU A 289 6.06 -5.02 5.21
CA GLU A 289 5.62 -6.17 4.41
C GLU A 289 5.61 -7.54 5.13
N PRO A 290 5.08 -7.65 6.36
CA PRO A 290 5.10 -8.92 7.07
C PRO A 290 4.27 -9.98 6.32
N GLY A 291 4.92 -11.12 6.08
CA GLY A 291 4.31 -12.33 5.55
C GLY A 291 5.11 -13.57 5.95
N TRP A 292 4.48 -14.73 5.81
CA TRP A 292 5.07 -16.02 6.19
C TRP A 292 4.82 -17.07 5.11
N TYR A 293 5.61 -18.14 5.13
CA TYR A 293 5.61 -19.14 4.08
C TYR A 293 5.15 -20.51 4.55
N PHE A 294 4.24 -21.10 3.80
CA PHE A 294 3.83 -22.49 3.94
C PHE A 294 4.67 -23.38 3.01
N PRO A 295 4.94 -24.64 3.40
CA PRO A 295 4.63 -25.27 4.69
C PRO A 295 5.64 -24.94 5.81
N SER A 296 6.74 -24.22 5.53
CA SER A 296 7.83 -23.97 6.50
C SER A 296 7.37 -23.47 7.88
N VAL A 297 6.29 -22.69 7.94
CA VAL A 297 5.76 -22.13 9.18
C VAL A 297 5.12 -23.19 10.09
N PHE A 298 4.70 -24.34 9.56
CA PHE A 298 4.05 -25.41 10.34
C PHE A 298 4.96 -25.98 11.42
N LYS A 299 6.27 -26.02 11.21
CA LYS A 299 7.24 -26.56 12.19
C LYS A 299 7.17 -25.85 13.54
N TYR A 300 6.94 -24.53 13.53
CA TYR A 300 6.85 -23.73 14.76
C TYR A 300 5.64 -24.11 15.62
N VAL A 301 4.61 -24.69 15.01
CA VAL A 301 3.43 -25.22 15.69
C VAL A 301 3.63 -26.69 16.04
N ASN A 302 4.03 -27.51 15.07
CA ASN A 302 4.10 -28.97 15.19
C ASN A 302 5.17 -29.49 16.16
N GLU A 303 6.28 -28.78 16.29
CA GLU A 303 7.44 -29.20 17.09
C GLU A 303 7.44 -28.59 18.50
N ASN A 304 6.51 -27.68 18.80
CA ASN A 304 6.39 -27.02 20.10
C ASN A 304 5.01 -27.32 20.72
N PRO A 305 4.94 -28.10 21.82
CA PRO A 305 3.68 -28.47 22.47
C PRO A 305 2.80 -27.29 22.88
N LYS A 306 3.39 -26.16 23.30
CA LYS A 306 2.62 -24.96 23.66
C LYS A 306 1.93 -24.33 22.45
N ASN A 307 2.65 -24.24 21.32
CA ASN A 307 2.09 -23.69 20.09
C ASN A 307 1.04 -24.62 19.48
N LEU A 308 1.23 -25.94 19.60
CA LEU A 308 0.24 -26.93 19.19
C LEU A 308 -1.04 -26.82 20.04
N GLU A 309 -0.93 -26.72 21.37
CA GLU A 309 -2.11 -26.51 22.24
C GLU A 309 -2.81 -25.18 21.92
N ARG A 310 -2.08 -24.15 21.51
CA ARG A 310 -2.70 -22.89 21.03
C ARG A 310 -3.48 -23.09 19.75
N PHE A 311 -2.97 -23.88 18.80
CA PHE A 311 -3.73 -24.26 17.61
C PHE A 311 -5.00 -25.03 17.99
N HIS A 312 -4.91 -26.00 18.91
CA HIS A 312 -6.09 -26.72 19.40
C HIS A 312 -7.09 -25.82 20.11
N SER A 313 -6.62 -24.91 20.95
CA SER A 313 -7.44 -23.90 21.63
C SER A 313 -8.17 -22.99 20.64
N TYR A 314 -7.48 -22.58 19.56
CA TYR A 314 -8.11 -21.87 18.47
C TYR A 314 -9.21 -22.70 17.81
N LEU A 315 -8.95 -23.96 17.44
CA LEU A 315 -9.97 -24.83 16.85
C LEU A 315 -11.18 -25.04 17.78
N LYS A 316 -10.94 -25.28 19.07
CA LYS A 316 -11.98 -25.37 20.11
C LYS A 316 -12.82 -24.09 20.18
N SER A 317 -12.19 -22.92 20.07
CA SER A 317 -12.90 -21.62 20.05
C SER A 317 -13.80 -21.42 18.84
N GLN A 318 -13.51 -22.13 17.73
CA GLN A 318 -14.37 -22.17 16.54
C GLN A 318 -15.47 -23.24 16.64
N GLY A 319 -15.63 -23.88 17.80
CA GLY A 319 -16.61 -24.94 18.05
C GLY A 319 -16.27 -26.28 17.43
N LEU A 320 -15.01 -26.51 17.07
CA LEU A 320 -14.56 -27.73 16.38
C LEU A 320 -14.05 -28.79 17.36
N LYS A 321 -14.16 -30.05 16.94
CA LYS A 321 -13.67 -31.23 17.67
C LYS A 321 -12.82 -32.12 16.77
N PRO A 322 -11.98 -33.03 17.30
CA PRO A 322 -11.12 -33.87 16.46
C PRO A 322 -11.90 -34.70 15.42
N GLN A 323 -13.16 -35.07 15.73
CA GLN A 323 -14.03 -35.77 14.80
C GLN A 323 -14.37 -34.96 13.54
N ASP A 324 -14.35 -33.63 13.60
CA ASP A 324 -14.49 -32.78 12.40
C ASP A 324 -13.32 -32.94 11.43
N PHE A 325 -12.18 -33.46 11.89
CA PHE A 325 -10.98 -33.71 11.10
C PHE A 325 -10.74 -35.21 10.83
N GLY A 326 -11.75 -36.05 11.11
CA GLY A 326 -11.73 -37.48 10.77
C GLY A 326 -11.14 -38.38 11.86
N TYR A 327 -10.87 -37.84 13.05
CA TYR A 327 -10.43 -38.63 14.21
C TYR A 327 -11.62 -39.23 14.99
N LYS A 328 -11.36 -40.20 15.87
CA LYS A 328 -12.44 -41.02 16.47
C LYS A 328 -12.89 -40.49 17.83
N SER A 329 -11.94 -40.07 18.66
CA SER A 329 -12.19 -39.64 20.04
C SER A 329 -12.04 -38.13 20.21
N TRP A 330 -12.68 -37.59 21.24
CA TRP A 330 -12.44 -36.22 21.71
C TRP A 330 -10.98 -36.02 22.15
N ASP A 331 -10.32 -37.07 22.61
CA ASP A 331 -8.93 -37.01 23.10
C ASP A 331 -7.88 -37.10 21.99
N ASP A 332 -8.29 -37.20 20.72
CA ASP A 332 -7.37 -37.32 19.56
C ASP A 332 -6.70 -35.98 19.16
N TRP A 333 -6.70 -34.97 20.03
CA TRP A 333 -6.13 -33.63 19.73
C TRP A 333 -4.67 -33.69 19.28
N ASP A 334 -3.83 -34.54 19.88
CA ASP A 334 -2.42 -34.68 19.48
C ASP A 334 -2.20 -35.07 18.02
N LYS A 335 -3.21 -35.64 17.36
CA LYS A 335 -3.19 -36.00 15.94
C LYS A 335 -3.57 -34.83 15.03
N VAL A 336 -4.33 -33.86 15.55
CA VAL A 336 -4.80 -32.69 14.81
C VAL A 336 -3.63 -31.70 14.66
N LYS A 337 -3.06 -31.62 13.46
CA LYS A 337 -1.91 -30.76 13.14
C LYS A 337 -2.20 -29.88 11.92
N PRO A 338 -1.61 -28.67 11.82
CA PRO A 338 -1.68 -27.86 10.62
C PRO A 338 -1.44 -28.65 9.33
N ALA A 339 -2.28 -28.43 8.33
CA ALA A 339 -2.19 -29.05 7.01
C ALA A 339 -2.15 -27.99 5.91
N GLY A 340 -1.42 -28.27 4.83
CA GLY A 340 -1.28 -27.38 3.67
C GLY A 340 -2.24 -27.70 2.52
N ARG A 341 -2.07 -27.01 1.40
CA ARG A 341 -2.94 -27.07 0.22
C ARG A 341 -3.04 -28.45 -0.44
N SER A 342 -2.05 -29.33 -0.26
CA SER A 342 -2.05 -30.71 -0.79
C SER A 342 -3.29 -31.51 -0.38
N VAL A 343 -3.96 -31.13 0.71
CA VAL A 343 -5.17 -31.80 1.18
C VAL A 343 -6.47 -31.14 0.68
N ALA A 344 -6.38 -30.07 -0.11
CA ALA A 344 -7.52 -29.26 -0.55
C ALA A 344 -8.50 -30.02 -1.48
N ASN A 345 -8.08 -31.11 -2.12
CA ASN A 345 -8.94 -31.99 -2.93
C ASN A 345 -9.27 -33.32 -2.24
N LEU A 346 -8.95 -33.46 -0.96
CA LEU A 346 -9.24 -34.67 -0.19
C LEU A 346 -10.63 -34.57 0.49
N SER A 347 -10.87 -35.49 1.44
CA SER A 347 -12.14 -35.59 2.16
C SER A 347 -12.50 -34.28 2.89
N LEU A 348 -13.80 -34.08 3.15
CA LEU A 348 -14.29 -32.92 3.90
C LEU A 348 -13.55 -32.68 5.23
N PRO A 349 -13.24 -33.70 6.05
CA PRO A 349 -12.46 -33.48 7.26
C PRO A 349 -11.07 -32.89 7.03
N MET A 350 -10.38 -33.29 5.96
CA MET A 350 -9.08 -32.72 5.61
C MET A 350 -9.19 -31.28 5.08
N ARG A 351 -10.23 -30.99 4.30
CA ARG A 351 -10.54 -29.62 3.87
C ARG A 351 -10.85 -28.69 5.04
N LYS A 352 -11.62 -29.15 6.03
CA LYS A 352 -11.85 -28.40 7.27
C LYS A 352 -10.53 -28.08 7.98
N LEU A 353 -9.64 -29.06 8.12
CA LEU A 353 -8.34 -28.86 8.77
C LEU A 353 -7.48 -27.84 8.01
N TYR A 354 -7.41 -27.93 6.69
CA TYR A 354 -6.68 -26.98 5.84
C TYR A 354 -7.25 -25.55 5.96
N TYR A 355 -8.57 -25.39 5.87
CA TYR A 355 -9.23 -24.10 6.02
C TYR A 355 -8.87 -23.41 7.34
N TRP A 356 -9.01 -24.14 8.45
CA TRP A 356 -8.72 -23.57 9.77
C TRP A 356 -7.23 -23.40 10.02
N THR A 357 -6.38 -24.18 9.36
CA THR A 357 -4.93 -23.93 9.33
C THR A 357 -4.62 -22.57 8.70
N CYS A 358 -5.18 -22.28 7.52
CA CYS A 358 -4.98 -20.98 6.85
C CYS A 358 -5.48 -19.79 7.68
N ARG A 359 -6.58 -19.94 8.43
CA ARG A 359 -7.13 -18.88 9.29
C ARG A 359 -6.40 -18.71 10.63
N PHE A 360 -5.72 -19.75 11.12
CA PHE A 360 -4.98 -19.69 12.39
C PHE A 360 -3.79 -18.72 12.36
N PHE A 361 -2.98 -18.73 11.30
CA PHE A 361 -1.76 -17.92 11.27
C PHE A 361 -2.03 -16.41 11.27
N PRO A 362 -2.96 -15.88 10.45
CA PRO A 362 -3.35 -14.48 10.57
C PRO A 362 -3.86 -14.16 11.98
N TYR A 363 -4.72 -15.00 12.56
CA TYR A 363 -5.24 -14.83 13.94
C TYR A 363 -4.13 -14.67 14.99
N VAL A 364 -3.12 -15.55 14.97
CA VAL A 364 -1.96 -15.46 15.88
C VAL A 364 -1.18 -14.17 15.65
N SER A 365 -0.93 -13.84 14.38
CA SER A 365 -0.14 -12.67 14.01
C SER A 365 -0.79 -11.37 14.49
N TYR A 366 -2.11 -11.22 14.31
CA TYR A 366 -2.86 -10.06 14.82
C TYR A 366 -2.68 -9.86 16.33
N GLY A 367 -2.59 -10.96 17.10
CA GLY A 367 -2.37 -10.94 18.54
C GLY A 367 -1.03 -10.31 18.93
N LEU A 368 0.07 -10.71 18.27
CA LEU A 368 1.39 -10.11 18.47
C LEU A 368 1.37 -8.61 18.16
N PHE A 369 0.80 -8.23 17.00
CA PHE A 369 0.75 -6.84 16.56
C PHE A 369 -0.11 -5.96 17.49
N SER A 370 -1.27 -6.45 17.92
CA SER A 370 -2.16 -5.74 18.86
C SER A 370 -1.45 -5.44 20.18
N LYS A 371 -0.74 -6.44 20.71
CA LYS A 371 0.05 -6.31 21.93
C LYS A 371 1.23 -5.35 21.77
N THR A 372 1.97 -5.45 20.67
CA THR A 372 3.11 -4.58 20.41
C THR A 372 2.68 -3.13 20.22
N THR A 373 1.55 -2.92 19.56
CA THR A 373 0.90 -1.61 19.43
C THR A 373 0.60 -1.00 20.79
N LYS A 374 0.00 -1.75 21.72
CA LYS A 374 -0.26 -1.27 23.09
C LYS A 374 1.02 -0.91 23.85
N ALA A 375 2.09 -1.69 23.67
CA ALA A 375 3.38 -1.41 24.30
C ALA A 375 4.02 -0.12 23.78
N LEU A 376 3.97 0.12 22.46
CA LEU A 376 4.45 1.37 21.86
C LEU A 376 3.62 2.58 22.29
N GLU A 377 2.28 2.46 22.33
CA GLU A 377 1.42 3.53 22.87
C GLU A 377 1.73 3.85 24.34
N SER A 378 2.09 2.83 25.13
CA SER A 378 2.46 3.01 26.53
C SER A 378 3.84 3.66 26.69
N ALA A 379 4.79 3.33 25.81
CA ALA A 379 6.15 3.88 25.84
C ALA A 379 6.24 5.30 25.28
N PHE A 380 5.36 5.66 24.35
CA PHE A 380 5.28 6.99 23.75
C PHE A 380 4.05 7.77 24.24
N TYR A 381 2.89 7.55 23.61
CA TYR A 381 1.61 8.10 24.06
C TYR A 381 0.41 7.35 23.42
N PRO A 382 -0.77 7.36 24.07
CA PRO A 382 -1.99 6.78 23.51
C PRO A 382 -2.43 7.46 22.22
N GLY A 383 -2.77 6.66 21.21
CA GLY A 383 -3.20 7.15 19.89
C GLY A 383 -2.06 7.50 18.94
N LEU A 384 -0.78 7.26 19.30
CA LEU A 384 0.35 7.36 18.37
C LEU A 384 0.04 6.59 17.08
N PRO A 385 0.08 7.21 15.88
CA PRO A 385 -0.02 6.49 14.61
C PRO A 385 1.10 5.46 14.45
N ILE A 386 0.74 4.18 14.57
CA ILE A 386 1.61 3.01 14.42
C ILE A 386 1.14 2.28 13.18
N THR A 387 2.05 1.95 12.27
CA THR A 387 1.73 1.37 10.96
C THR A 387 2.36 0.00 10.78
N VAL A 388 1.69 -0.85 10.01
CA VAL A 388 2.25 -2.07 9.46
C VAL A 388 2.02 -1.99 7.96
N ASN A 389 3.09 -1.94 7.17
CA ASN A 389 2.99 -1.73 5.73
C ASN A 389 2.61 -3.04 5.03
N TRP A 390 1.56 -3.01 4.20
CA TRP A 390 1.14 -4.17 3.40
C TRP A 390 1.34 -3.91 1.91
N ASN A 391 1.98 -4.86 1.23
CA ASN A 391 2.20 -4.87 -0.22
C ASN A 391 1.28 -5.84 -0.99
N PHE A 392 0.35 -6.49 -0.29
CA PHE A 392 -0.71 -7.31 -0.88
C PHE A 392 -1.93 -6.44 -1.17
N PHE A 393 -1.84 -5.65 -2.24
CA PHE A 393 -2.75 -4.54 -2.54
C PHE A 393 -4.23 -4.92 -2.74
N ALA A 394 -4.51 -6.17 -3.11
CA ALA A 394 -5.89 -6.68 -3.20
C ALA A 394 -6.50 -7.01 -1.81
N GLY A 395 -5.70 -6.97 -0.72
CA GLY A 395 -6.13 -7.32 0.63
C GLY A 395 -6.36 -8.82 0.84
N ARG A 396 -5.72 -9.67 0.04
CA ARG A 396 -5.75 -11.13 0.15
C ARG A 396 -4.82 -11.57 1.28
N TYR A 397 -5.27 -12.49 2.14
CA TYR A 397 -4.45 -13.03 3.23
C TYR A 397 -3.77 -14.37 2.91
N TYR A 398 -4.11 -15.00 1.77
CA TYR A 398 -3.56 -16.30 1.37
C TYR A 398 -3.27 -16.37 -0.15
N PHE A 399 -2.02 -16.68 -0.49
CA PHE A 399 -1.50 -16.74 -1.86
C PHE A 399 -0.99 -18.15 -2.15
N PRO A 400 -1.72 -18.97 -2.93
CA PRO A 400 -1.27 -20.32 -3.25
C PRO A 400 -0.09 -20.28 -4.23
N GLY A 401 0.84 -21.21 -4.06
CA GLY A 401 2.04 -21.33 -4.89
C GLY A 401 3.28 -20.72 -4.25
N PRO A 402 4.47 -21.01 -4.80
CA PRO A 402 5.71 -20.42 -4.30
C PRO A 402 5.73 -18.92 -4.64
N PHE A 403 5.62 -18.08 -3.62
CA PHE A 403 5.71 -16.63 -3.75
C PHE A 403 6.98 -16.08 -3.07
N GLY A 404 7.55 -15.01 -3.63
CA GLY A 404 8.71 -14.32 -3.07
C GLY A 404 9.88 -15.25 -2.70
N HIS A 405 10.29 -15.22 -1.43
CA HIS A 405 11.40 -15.99 -0.89
C HIS A 405 10.98 -17.30 -0.22
N ASN A 406 9.81 -17.86 -0.56
CA ASN A 406 9.39 -19.16 -0.05
C ASN A 406 10.51 -20.21 -0.27
N PRO A 407 11.03 -20.86 0.79
CA PRO A 407 12.12 -21.83 0.69
C PRO A 407 11.69 -23.18 0.10
N ASP A 408 10.41 -23.52 0.21
CA ASP A 408 9.84 -24.82 -0.16
C ASP A 408 9.19 -24.76 -1.55
N ARG A 409 9.91 -24.20 -2.54
CA ARG A 409 9.31 -23.84 -3.84
C ARG A 409 8.69 -25.01 -4.61
N ASP A 410 9.15 -26.22 -4.32
CA ASP A 410 8.71 -27.44 -4.97
C ASP A 410 7.61 -28.19 -4.20
N SER A 411 7.19 -27.70 -3.03
CA SER A 411 6.12 -28.32 -2.27
C SER A 411 4.75 -28.03 -2.89
N PRO A 412 3.82 -29.01 -2.94
CA PRO A 412 2.42 -28.75 -3.28
C PRO A 412 1.73 -27.83 -2.26
N ASP A 413 2.27 -27.73 -1.04
CA ASP A 413 1.82 -26.85 0.04
C ASP A 413 2.45 -25.46 0.00
N ALA A 414 3.31 -25.18 -0.98
CA ALA A 414 3.94 -23.87 -1.11
C ALA A 414 2.87 -22.78 -1.22
N ALA A 415 2.91 -21.81 -0.31
CA ALA A 415 2.04 -20.64 -0.30
C ALA A 415 2.69 -19.51 0.52
N MET A 416 2.17 -18.30 0.39
CA MET A 416 2.45 -17.18 1.30
C MET A 416 1.17 -16.79 2.05
N GLY A 417 1.29 -16.58 3.35
CA GLY A 417 0.26 -15.97 4.19
C GLY A 417 0.57 -14.51 4.47
N GLY A 418 -0.50 -13.73 4.65
CA GLY A 418 -0.47 -12.34 5.06
C GLY A 418 -1.65 -12.03 5.98
N HIS A 419 -1.81 -10.75 6.33
CA HIS A 419 -2.91 -10.30 7.18
C HIS A 419 -4.20 -10.09 6.37
N ASP A 420 -5.35 -10.48 6.91
CA ASP A 420 -6.63 -9.95 6.46
C ASP A 420 -6.80 -8.54 7.03
N TRP A 421 -7.03 -7.55 6.16
CA TRP A 421 -7.04 -6.15 6.57
C TRP A 421 -8.17 -5.84 7.55
N LEU A 422 -9.37 -6.41 7.36
CA LEU A 422 -10.53 -6.11 8.20
C LEU A 422 -10.38 -6.79 9.57
N GLU A 423 -9.86 -8.02 9.60
CA GLU A 423 -9.55 -8.70 10.86
C GLU A 423 -8.42 -8.03 11.63
N PHE A 424 -7.35 -7.61 10.94
CA PHE A 424 -6.25 -6.88 11.56
C PHE A 424 -6.74 -5.55 12.18
N GLY A 425 -7.60 -4.82 11.46
CA GLY A 425 -8.25 -3.61 11.95
C GLY A 425 -9.12 -3.89 13.19
N ARG A 426 -9.90 -4.97 13.17
CA ARG A 426 -10.74 -5.41 14.32
C ARG A 426 -9.92 -5.84 15.53
N ALA A 427 -8.78 -6.49 15.33
CA ALA A 427 -7.85 -6.84 16.40
C ALA A 427 -7.08 -5.63 16.95
N ARG A 428 -7.22 -4.46 16.31
CA ARG A 428 -6.42 -3.27 16.58
C ARG A 428 -4.92 -3.60 16.51
N GLY A 429 -4.53 -4.33 15.46
CA GLY A 429 -3.13 -4.72 15.23
C GLY A 429 -2.21 -3.52 15.05
N SER A 430 -2.75 -2.38 14.62
CA SER A 430 -2.09 -1.08 14.58
C SER A 430 -3.10 0.04 14.90
N THR A 431 -2.61 1.27 15.02
CA THR A 431 -3.45 2.47 15.22
C THR A 431 -3.57 3.32 13.96
N CYS A 432 -2.87 2.94 12.89
CA CYS A 432 -2.93 3.53 11.58
C CYS A 432 -2.84 2.41 10.52
N ILE A 433 -3.97 2.09 9.87
CA ILE A 433 -4.02 1.11 8.78
C ILE A 433 -3.24 1.64 7.57
N TRP A 434 -2.51 0.78 6.86
CA TRP A 434 -1.46 1.25 5.94
C TRP A 434 -1.20 0.32 4.75
N THR A 435 -0.89 0.93 3.60
CA THR A 435 -0.38 0.28 2.38
C THR A 435 0.39 1.32 1.54
N GLU A 436 0.73 0.99 0.30
CA GLU A 436 1.61 1.78 -0.58
C GLU A 436 1.20 1.73 -2.07
N ASP A 437 1.73 2.64 -2.89
CA ASP A 437 1.43 2.73 -4.33
C ASP A 437 2.63 2.66 -5.27
N TRP A 438 3.08 1.46 -5.64
CA TRP A 438 4.12 1.28 -6.66
C TRP A 438 3.65 1.50 -8.11
N PHE A 439 2.57 2.25 -8.34
CA PHE A 439 2.03 2.57 -9.66
C PHE A 439 2.24 4.05 -10.06
N GLY A 440 2.26 4.29 -11.37
CA GLY A 440 2.33 5.65 -11.93
C GLY A 440 1.00 6.39 -11.92
N ASP A 441 1.03 7.64 -12.40
CA ASP A 441 -0.13 8.55 -12.33
C ASP A 441 -1.36 8.02 -13.09
N ASN A 442 -1.14 7.23 -14.14
CA ASN A 442 -2.18 6.59 -14.94
C ASN A 442 -3.04 5.59 -14.15
N LEU A 443 -2.61 5.20 -12.94
CA LEU A 443 -3.34 4.32 -12.04
C LEU A 443 -3.65 5.00 -10.69
N SER A 444 -3.52 6.33 -10.58
CA SER A 444 -3.74 7.07 -9.32
C SER A 444 -5.11 6.83 -8.70
N TYR A 445 -6.13 6.57 -9.51
CA TYR A 445 -7.49 6.27 -9.07
C TYR A 445 -7.58 4.98 -8.22
N GLN A 446 -6.59 4.09 -8.28
CA GLN A 446 -6.50 2.90 -7.41
C GLN A 446 -6.37 3.26 -5.93
N TRP A 447 -5.82 4.44 -5.60
CA TRP A 447 -5.83 4.93 -4.22
C TRP A 447 -7.24 5.02 -3.65
N SER A 448 -8.24 5.34 -4.47
CA SER A 448 -9.63 5.40 -4.05
C SER A 448 -10.07 4.04 -3.50
N PHE A 449 -9.78 2.96 -4.23
CA PHE A 449 -10.07 1.59 -3.81
C PHE A 449 -9.33 1.22 -2.51
N TYR A 450 -8.02 1.51 -2.42
CA TYR A 450 -7.24 1.24 -1.21
C TYR A 450 -7.79 2.01 -0.01
N CYS A 451 -8.08 3.30 -0.16
CA CYS A 451 -8.62 4.13 0.91
C CYS A 451 -9.99 3.63 1.38
N SER A 452 -10.83 3.15 0.46
CA SER A 452 -12.13 2.59 0.83
C SER A 452 -12.02 1.29 1.65
N LYS A 453 -11.05 0.43 1.33
CA LYS A 453 -10.74 -0.75 2.15
C LYS A 453 -10.13 -0.37 3.49
N MET A 454 -9.14 0.52 3.49
CA MET A 454 -8.44 0.96 4.70
C MET A 454 -9.36 1.70 5.66
N LYS A 455 -10.24 2.60 5.20
CA LYS A 455 -11.22 3.28 6.06
C LYS A 455 -12.19 2.28 6.70
N SER A 456 -12.58 1.24 5.96
CA SER A 456 -13.48 0.19 6.45
C SER A 456 -12.82 -0.67 7.53
N SER A 457 -11.54 -1.02 7.34
CA SER A 457 -10.70 -1.68 8.34
C SER A 457 -10.45 -0.79 9.57
N ALA A 458 -10.08 0.47 9.37
CA ALA A 458 -9.77 1.41 10.44
C ALA A 458 -10.97 1.67 11.35
N ARG A 459 -12.18 1.69 10.78
CA ARG A 459 -13.44 1.87 11.53
C ARG A 459 -13.71 0.75 12.54
N LYS A 460 -13.20 -0.47 12.33
CA LYS A 460 -13.42 -1.62 13.23
C LYS A 460 -12.97 -1.36 14.67
N SER A 461 -11.91 -0.56 14.83
CA SER A 461 -11.34 -0.21 16.13
C SER A 461 -11.16 1.30 16.32
N ASN A 462 -11.89 2.11 15.53
CA ASN A 462 -11.82 3.58 15.54
C ASN A 462 -10.38 4.12 15.51
N VAL A 463 -9.60 3.63 14.53
CA VAL A 463 -8.20 4.02 14.31
C VAL A 463 -8.04 4.89 13.07
N ASN A 464 -6.84 5.41 12.84
CA ASN A 464 -6.55 6.18 11.64
C ASN A 464 -6.16 5.27 10.47
N PHE A 465 -5.99 5.86 9.29
CA PHE A 465 -5.29 5.23 8.18
C PHE A 465 -4.45 6.25 7.42
N GLY A 466 -3.54 5.73 6.60
CA GLY A 466 -2.65 6.51 5.76
C GLY A 466 -2.01 5.62 4.70
N GLY A 467 -0.93 6.09 4.08
CA GLY A 467 -0.20 5.27 3.12
C GLY A 467 1.13 5.87 2.71
N TYR A 468 1.95 5.02 2.10
CA TYR A 468 3.14 5.47 1.39
C TYR A 468 2.76 6.00 0.03
N VAL A 469 3.14 7.24 -0.28
CA VAL A 469 3.14 7.75 -1.66
C VAL A 469 4.54 7.56 -2.24
N ILE A 470 4.67 6.70 -3.26
CA ILE A 470 5.95 6.37 -3.88
C ILE A 470 6.31 7.47 -4.88
N GLY A 471 7.20 8.37 -4.45
CA GLY A 471 7.63 9.50 -5.28
C GLY A 471 8.42 9.06 -6.52
N ALA A 472 9.05 7.88 -6.50
CA ALA A 472 9.83 7.36 -7.61
C ALA A 472 8.97 6.95 -8.82
N THR A 473 7.71 6.54 -8.59
CA THR A 473 6.76 6.12 -9.64
C THR A 473 5.75 7.21 -9.99
N ALA A 474 5.52 8.17 -9.08
CA ALA A 474 4.62 9.29 -9.32
C ALA A 474 5.18 10.30 -10.35
N GLY A 475 4.30 11.07 -10.98
CA GLY A 475 4.65 12.20 -11.83
C GLY A 475 3.93 13.46 -11.37
N ASP A 476 3.50 14.27 -12.34
CA ASP A 476 2.76 15.51 -12.09
C ASP A 476 1.41 15.27 -11.38
N GLY A 477 0.85 14.07 -11.49
CA GLY A 477 -0.39 13.62 -10.85
C GLY A 477 -0.26 13.29 -9.36
N VAL A 478 0.91 13.47 -8.73
CA VAL A 478 1.10 13.21 -7.29
C VAL A 478 0.12 13.99 -6.40
N THR A 479 -0.36 15.15 -6.86
CA THR A 479 -1.40 15.93 -6.18
C THR A 479 -2.69 15.12 -6.02
N GLN A 480 -3.13 14.42 -7.07
CA GLN A 480 -4.33 13.57 -7.04
C GLN A 480 -4.16 12.40 -6.06
N LYS A 481 -2.99 11.76 -6.04
CA LYS A 481 -2.67 10.68 -5.11
C LYS A 481 -2.82 11.15 -3.65
N MET A 482 -2.19 12.28 -3.32
CA MET A 482 -2.24 12.83 -1.96
C MET A 482 -3.66 13.24 -1.54
N LEU A 483 -4.39 13.93 -2.42
CA LEU A 483 -5.74 14.38 -2.10
C LEU A 483 -6.75 13.22 -2.05
N THR A 484 -6.52 12.13 -2.77
CA THR A 484 -7.32 10.91 -2.62
C THR A 484 -7.23 10.37 -1.20
N ILE A 485 -6.01 10.25 -0.65
CA ILE A 485 -5.82 9.74 0.72
C ILE A 485 -6.48 10.66 1.75
N PHE A 486 -6.17 11.95 1.72
CA PHE A 486 -6.73 12.90 2.69
C PHE A 486 -8.25 13.09 2.54
N GLY A 487 -8.76 13.13 1.31
CA GLY A 487 -10.19 13.28 1.02
C GLY A 487 -11.04 12.10 1.50
N HIS A 488 -10.49 10.88 1.50
CA HIS A 488 -11.13 9.71 2.11
C HIS A 488 -11.04 9.68 3.65
N GLY A 489 -10.35 10.64 4.26
CA GLY A 489 -10.20 10.75 5.70
C GLY A 489 -8.90 10.17 6.25
N GLY A 490 -7.95 9.82 5.38
CA GLY A 490 -6.60 9.46 5.79
C GLY A 490 -5.97 10.62 6.56
N LYS A 491 -5.13 10.31 7.56
CA LYS A 491 -4.54 11.33 8.44
C LYS A 491 -3.04 11.52 8.24
N VAL A 492 -2.42 10.60 7.50
CA VAL A 492 -0.97 10.53 7.33
C VAL A 492 -0.63 10.11 5.91
N ILE A 493 0.30 10.84 5.28
CA ILE A 493 1.02 10.42 4.09
C ILE A 493 2.50 10.38 4.45
N LYS A 494 3.19 9.31 4.05
CA LYS A 494 4.65 9.28 4.07
C LYS A 494 5.18 9.07 2.65
N PHE A 495 6.09 9.91 2.22
CA PHE A 495 6.81 9.70 0.98
C PHE A 495 7.87 8.62 1.17
N TYR A 496 7.97 7.74 0.19
CA TYR A 496 9.03 6.75 0.09
C TYR A 496 9.82 7.01 -1.19
N VAL A 497 11.04 7.51 -1.13
CA VAL A 497 11.68 8.31 -0.06
C VAL A 497 12.61 9.33 -0.72
N PHE A 498 12.94 10.49 -0.11
CA PHE A 498 13.78 11.46 -0.83
C PHE A 498 15.16 10.91 -1.19
N GLY A 499 15.86 10.33 -0.19
CA GLY A 499 17.29 10.03 -0.18
C GLY A 499 17.99 9.91 -1.54
N PRO A 500 19.13 10.58 -1.83
CA PRO A 500 19.75 10.47 -3.13
C PRO A 500 19.86 9.03 -3.63
N GLU A 501 19.52 8.78 -4.90
CA GLU A 501 19.50 7.42 -5.47
C GLU A 501 20.80 6.66 -5.27
N TYR A 502 21.95 7.34 -5.24
CA TYR A 502 23.23 6.70 -4.96
C TYR A 502 23.34 6.17 -3.52
N ASN A 503 22.54 6.63 -2.55
CA ASN A 503 22.55 6.16 -1.17
C ASN A 503 21.51 5.06 -0.89
N PHE A 504 20.37 5.07 -1.60
CA PHE A 504 19.34 4.05 -1.47
C PHE A 504 18.75 3.68 -2.84
N PRO A 505 19.52 2.95 -3.67
CA PRO A 505 19.21 2.84 -5.08
C PRO A 505 17.90 2.09 -5.40
N GLY A 506 17.19 2.56 -6.42
CA GLY A 506 15.94 1.97 -6.94
C GLY A 506 14.68 2.34 -6.17
N ASN A 507 14.76 3.24 -5.18
CA ASN A 507 13.68 3.51 -4.24
C ASN A 507 13.36 5.00 -4.06
N CYS A 508 14.17 5.88 -4.63
CA CYS A 508 14.22 7.26 -4.20
C CYS A 508 13.67 8.22 -5.25
N TRP A 509 13.07 9.31 -4.77
CA TRP A 509 12.46 10.31 -5.64
C TRP A 509 13.34 11.53 -5.89
N SER A 510 14.54 11.63 -5.30
CA SER A 510 15.48 12.75 -5.54
C SER A 510 15.78 13.01 -7.02
N GLU A 511 15.77 11.96 -7.85
CA GLU A 511 16.02 12.05 -9.31
C GLU A 511 14.73 12.32 -10.12
N ASN A 512 13.59 12.52 -9.45
CA ASN A 512 12.30 12.77 -10.07
C ASN A 512 11.77 14.17 -9.72
N PRO A 513 12.27 15.24 -10.37
CA PRO A 513 11.83 16.60 -10.06
C PRO A 513 10.34 16.88 -10.36
N LYS A 514 9.68 16.03 -11.15
CA LYS A 514 8.26 16.21 -11.53
C LYS A 514 7.33 16.22 -10.32
N VAL A 515 7.64 15.46 -9.27
CA VAL A 515 6.76 15.37 -8.10
C VAL A 515 6.81 16.63 -7.22
N ILE A 516 7.92 17.39 -7.24
CA ILE A 516 8.18 18.50 -6.31
C ILE A 516 7.02 19.50 -6.28
N LYS A 517 6.59 19.95 -7.47
CA LYS A 517 5.51 20.94 -7.59
C LYS A 517 4.17 20.41 -7.11
N GLY A 518 3.88 19.14 -7.38
CA GLY A 518 2.66 18.50 -6.93
C GLY A 518 2.60 18.30 -5.42
N ILE A 519 3.74 17.95 -4.79
CA ILE A 519 3.84 17.85 -3.31
C ILE A 519 3.56 19.20 -2.66
N MET A 520 4.18 20.27 -3.14
CA MET A 520 3.98 21.64 -2.62
C MET A 520 2.52 22.09 -2.79
N ARG A 521 1.94 21.84 -3.97
CA ARG A 521 0.55 22.17 -4.28
C ARG A 521 -0.41 21.44 -3.36
N ALA A 522 -0.29 20.12 -3.25
CA ALA A 522 -1.14 19.31 -2.37
C ALA A 522 -1.01 19.74 -0.91
N SER A 523 0.21 19.94 -0.42
CA SER A 523 0.46 20.40 0.96
C SER A 523 -0.24 21.72 1.25
N THR A 524 -0.16 22.67 0.32
CA THR A 524 -0.81 23.98 0.45
C THR A 524 -2.33 23.88 0.43
N MET A 525 -2.89 23.04 -0.45
CA MET A 525 -4.33 22.80 -0.52
C MET A 525 -4.85 22.17 0.78
N VAL A 526 -4.14 21.16 1.29
CA VAL A 526 -4.48 20.47 2.54
C VAL A 526 -4.39 21.42 3.73
N ALA A 527 -3.34 22.25 3.80
CA ALA A 527 -3.19 23.25 4.86
C ALA A 527 -4.37 24.24 4.91
N LYS A 528 -4.81 24.74 3.74
CA LYS A 528 -5.98 25.64 3.64
C LYS A 528 -7.29 24.97 4.06
N ALA A 529 -7.43 23.67 3.80
CA ALA A 529 -8.64 22.90 4.11
C ALA A 529 -8.60 22.19 5.47
N GLU A 530 -7.48 22.25 6.20
CA GLU A 530 -7.20 21.40 7.34
C GLU A 530 -8.24 21.51 8.46
N GLU A 531 -8.79 22.72 8.67
CA GLU A 531 -9.79 22.96 9.69
C GLU A 531 -11.04 22.08 9.56
N LEU A 532 -11.39 21.66 8.34
CA LEU A 532 -12.52 20.78 8.08
C LEU A 532 -12.05 19.35 7.76
N LEU A 533 -10.94 19.17 7.04
CA LEU A 533 -10.41 17.83 6.70
C LEU A 533 -9.94 17.04 7.93
N TYR A 534 -9.22 17.69 8.86
CA TYR A 534 -8.67 16.99 10.02
C TYR A 534 -9.76 16.45 10.97
N PRO A 535 -10.72 17.25 11.47
CA PRO A 535 -11.81 16.73 12.29
C PRO A 535 -12.86 15.96 11.47
N GLY A 536 -12.86 16.13 10.15
CA GLY A 536 -13.78 15.49 9.21
C GLY A 536 -13.71 13.96 9.27
N LYS A 537 -14.88 13.33 9.31
CA LYS A 537 -15.06 11.89 9.28
C LYS A 537 -15.74 11.46 7.97
N PRO A 538 -15.30 10.35 7.37
CA PRO A 538 -15.98 9.79 6.21
C PRO A 538 -17.38 9.30 6.62
N LEU A 539 -18.31 9.41 5.70
CA LEU A 539 -19.65 8.87 5.87
C LEU A 539 -19.63 7.34 5.81
N ILE A 540 -20.60 6.73 6.48
CA ILE A 540 -20.89 5.30 6.30
C ILE A 540 -21.75 5.17 5.04
N SER A 541 -21.25 4.46 4.04
CA SER A 541 -21.99 4.27 2.80
C SER A 541 -23.24 3.41 3.02
N LYS A 542 -24.24 3.59 2.16
CA LYS A 542 -25.40 2.67 2.06
C LYS A 542 -25.12 1.49 1.12
N VAL A 543 -23.97 1.45 0.47
CA VAL A 543 -23.55 0.40 -0.46
C VAL A 543 -22.29 -0.25 0.07
N ALA A 544 -22.29 -1.58 0.15
CA ALA A 544 -21.14 -2.37 0.56
C ALA A 544 -20.75 -3.41 -0.48
N ILE A 545 -19.46 -3.76 -0.53
CA ILE A 545 -18.95 -4.94 -1.22
C ILE A 545 -18.36 -5.88 -0.17
N LEU A 546 -18.72 -7.18 -0.24
CA LEU A 546 -18.10 -8.20 0.60
C LEU A 546 -16.64 -8.41 0.16
N THR A 547 -15.71 -8.30 1.10
CA THR A 547 -14.33 -8.75 0.90
C THR A 547 -14.30 -10.28 0.97
N PRO A 548 -13.92 -11.00 -0.10
CA PRO A 548 -13.89 -12.46 -0.06
C PRO A 548 -12.85 -12.97 0.94
N GLN A 549 -13.26 -13.83 1.89
CA GLN A 549 -12.34 -14.43 2.88
C GLN A 549 -12.23 -15.94 2.74
N SER A 550 -13.37 -16.64 2.77
CA SER A 550 -13.40 -18.10 2.66
C SER A 550 -12.91 -18.58 1.30
N SER A 551 -13.19 -17.80 0.26
CA SER A 551 -12.81 -18.15 -1.11
C SER A 551 -11.29 -18.32 -1.24
N LEU A 552 -10.48 -17.39 -0.72
CA LEU A 552 -9.04 -17.29 -1.01
C LEU A 552 -8.26 -18.61 -0.81
N VAL A 553 -8.68 -19.43 0.16
CA VAL A 553 -8.05 -20.71 0.54
C VAL A 553 -8.11 -21.77 -0.56
N TRP A 554 -9.13 -21.71 -1.41
CA TRP A 554 -9.42 -22.72 -2.43
C TRP A 554 -8.90 -22.36 -3.82
N ASP A 555 -8.22 -21.22 -3.94
CA ASP A 555 -7.65 -20.81 -5.21
C ASP A 555 -6.62 -21.82 -5.72
N GLN A 556 -6.77 -22.19 -6.99
CA GLN A 556 -5.86 -23.11 -7.70
C GLN A 556 -5.70 -24.48 -7.03
N LYS A 557 -6.69 -24.95 -6.26
CA LYS A 557 -6.62 -26.25 -5.58
C LYS A 557 -6.45 -27.41 -6.57
N GLU A 558 -6.91 -27.27 -7.81
CA GLU A 558 -6.85 -28.27 -8.88
C GLU A 558 -5.42 -28.50 -9.38
N MET A 559 -4.51 -27.56 -9.14
CA MET A 559 -3.11 -27.67 -9.57
C MET A 559 -2.29 -28.45 -8.55
N GLU A 560 -1.43 -29.37 -8.99
CA GLU A 560 -0.47 -30.03 -8.09
C GLU A 560 0.49 -29.01 -7.46
N LYS A 561 0.99 -28.05 -8.26
CA LYS A 561 1.71 -26.86 -7.81
C LYS A 561 0.98 -25.62 -8.32
N ALA A 562 0.42 -24.84 -7.41
CA ALA A 562 -0.27 -23.61 -7.77
C ALA A 562 0.69 -22.58 -8.37
N SER A 563 0.26 -21.90 -9.43
CA SER A 563 1.03 -20.84 -10.08
C SER A 563 0.12 -19.95 -10.94
N GLY A 564 0.38 -18.65 -11.00
CA GLY A 564 -0.33 -17.72 -11.90
C GLY A 564 -1.18 -16.67 -11.21
N ILE A 565 -1.47 -16.83 -9.91
CA ILE A 565 -1.90 -15.69 -9.07
C ILE A 565 -0.64 -14.98 -8.58
N VAL A 566 -0.49 -13.71 -8.93
CA VAL A 566 0.62 -12.87 -8.49
C VAL A 566 0.17 -11.52 -7.95
N ASP A 567 -1.01 -11.46 -7.33
CA ASP A 567 -1.59 -10.22 -6.82
C ASP A 567 -0.92 -9.67 -5.54
N ALA A 568 0.00 -10.42 -4.91
CA ALA A 568 0.96 -9.85 -3.97
C ALA A 568 2.00 -9.03 -4.73
N THR A 569 2.30 -7.81 -4.27
CA THR A 569 3.16 -6.81 -4.92
C THR A 569 2.74 -6.35 -6.32
N ASN A 570 1.59 -6.81 -6.83
CA ASN A 570 1.10 -6.41 -8.14
C ASN A 570 0.25 -5.14 -8.06
N VAL A 571 0.80 -4.10 -8.68
CA VAL A 571 0.24 -2.76 -8.70
C VAL A 571 -0.96 -2.60 -9.63
N ASN A 572 -1.28 -3.59 -10.48
CA ASN A 572 -2.45 -3.56 -11.34
C ASN A 572 -3.46 -4.63 -10.88
N GLN A 573 -4.58 -4.18 -10.32
CA GLN A 573 -5.60 -5.07 -9.76
C GLN A 573 -6.24 -6.01 -10.79
N ASN A 574 -6.07 -5.73 -12.09
CA ASN A 574 -6.61 -6.49 -13.22
C ASN A 574 -5.56 -7.32 -13.96
N HIS A 575 -4.44 -7.65 -13.30
CA HIS A 575 -3.39 -8.52 -13.83
C HIS A 575 -3.20 -9.73 -12.91
N ALA A 576 -3.32 -10.96 -13.44
CA ALA A 576 -2.91 -12.18 -12.75
C ALA A 576 -3.47 -12.33 -11.32
N THR A 577 -4.76 -12.02 -11.17
CA THR A 577 -5.59 -12.35 -10.00
C THR A 577 -6.76 -13.22 -10.43
N THR A 578 -7.61 -13.61 -9.49
CA THR A 578 -8.83 -14.36 -9.79
C THR A 578 -9.94 -13.43 -10.26
N SER A 579 -10.76 -13.88 -11.21
CA SER A 579 -11.91 -13.16 -11.75
C SER A 579 -12.81 -12.57 -10.66
N TYR A 580 -13.14 -13.32 -9.60
CA TYR A 580 -13.97 -12.81 -8.51
C TYR A 580 -13.30 -11.72 -7.66
N MET A 581 -11.96 -11.67 -7.60
CA MET A 581 -11.22 -10.60 -6.92
C MET A 581 -11.09 -9.36 -7.80
N ALA A 582 -10.84 -9.53 -9.09
CA ALA A 582 -10.85 -8.44 -10.06
C ALA A 582 -12.25 -7.81 -10.18
N GLU A 583 -13.31 -8.62 -10.12
CA GLU A 583 -14.70 -8.15 -10.11
C GLU A 583 -14.99 -7.24 -8.91
N VAL A 584 -14.41 -7.51 -7.73
CA VAL A 584 -14.53 -6.61 -6.56
C VAL A 584 -13.99 -5.22 -6.88
N TYR A 585 -12.83 -5.17 -7.52
CA TYR A 585 -12.17 -3.91 -7.89
C TYR A 585 -12.94 -3.18 -9.00
N ASP A 586 -13.41 -3.88 -10.02
CA ASP A 586 -14.08 -3.25 -11.15
C ASP A 586 -15.53 -2.82 -10.84
N LEU A 587 -16.22 -3.54 -9.95
CA LEU A 587 -17.49 -3.08 -9.36
C LEU A 587 -17.29 -1.79 -8.56
N TYR A 588 -16.24 -1.74 -7.73
CA TYR A 588 -15.88 -0.53 -7.00
C TYR A 588 -15.65 0.64 -7.96
N LEU A 589 -14.88 0.41 -9.02
CA LEU A 589 -14.56 1.43 -10.01
C LEU A 589 -15.82 1.97 -10.69
N ALA A 590 -16.74 1.09 -11.11
CA ALA A 590 -18.01 1.50 -11.72
C ALA A 590 -18.89 2.34 -10.77
N LEU A 591 -18.99 1.93 -9.50
CA LEU A 591 -19.73 2.64 -8.47
C LEU A 591 -19.14 4.03 -8.20
N MET A 592 -17.81 4.13 -8.04
CA MET A 592 -17.12 5.40 -7.84
C MET A 592 -17.17 6.32 -9.07
N HIS A 593 -17.14 5.77 -10.29
CA HIS A 593 -17.36 6.54 -11.51
C HIS A 593 -18.78 7.13 -11.63
N ALA A 594 -19.74 6.65 -10.83
CA ALA A 594 -21.06 7.23 -10.63
C ALA A 594 -21.18 8.04 -9.32
N ASN A 595 -20.05 8.32 -8.66
CA ASN A 595 -19.94 8.97 -7.36
C ASN A 595 -20.75 8.30 -6.22
N ILE A 596 -20.91 6.97 -6.30
CA ILE A 596 -21.53 6.17 -5.24
C ILE A 596 -20.42 5.63 -4.35
N GLN A 597 -20.31 6.19 -3.14
CA GLN A 597 -19.34 5.70 -2.17
C GLN A 597 -19.61 4.24 -1.81
N VAL A 598 -18.55 3.50 -1.54
CA VAL A 598 -18.60 2.10 -1.13
C VAL A 598 -17.88 1.93 0.20
N ASP A 599 -18.37 1.04 1.04
CA ASP A 599 -17.63 0.46 2.17
C ASP A 599 -17.35 -1.03 1.90
N PHE A 600 -16.35 -1.58 2.58
CA PHE A 600 -16.05 -3.01 2.54
C PHE A 600 -16.46 -3.66 3.85
N VAL A 601 -17.14 -4.81 3.74
CA VAL A 601 -17.53 -5.65 4.88
C VAL A 601 -16.89 -7.03 4.74
N ASP A 602 -16.72 -7.73 5.86
CA ASP A 602 -16.26 -9.13 5.88
C ASP A 602 -17.33 -10.10 6.36
N GLU A 603 -17.02 -11.39 6.39
CA GLU A 603 -17.98 -12.44 6.78
C GLU A 603 -18.48 -12.25 8.22
N GLN A 604 -17.64 -11.72 9.11
CA GLN A 604 -18.03 -11.45 10.50
C GLN A 604 -19.04 -10.29 10.58
N ASP A 605 -18.89 -9.26 9.74
CA ASP A 605 -19.85 -8.15 9.67
C ASP A 605 -21.23 -8.61 9.19
N LEU A 606 -21.31 -9.58 8.27
CA LEU A 606 -22.57 -10.12 7.79
C LEU A 606 -23.43 -10.72 8.92
N LEU A 607 -22.78 -11.23 9.97
CA LEU A 607 -23.43 -11.80 11.15
C LEU A 607 -23.93 -10.72 12.12
N ASP A 608 -23.41 -9.50 12.03
CA ASP A 608 -23.80 -8.38 12.89
C ASP A 608 -24.90 -7.55 12.23
N GLN A 609 -26.14 -7.75 12.67
CA GLN A 609 -27.30 -7.02 12.16
C GLN A 609 -27.23 -5.50 12.42
N LYS A 610 -26.53 -5.05 13.46
CA LYS A 610 -26.34 -3.62 13.72
C LYS A 610 -25.39 -3.02 12.69
N ILE A 611 -24.30 -3.70 12.36
CA ILE A 611 -23.41 -3.28 11.27
C ILE A 611 -24.19 -3.30 9.94
N MET A 612 -24.87 -4.40 9.63
CA MET A 612 -25.61 -4.56 8.38
C MET A 612 -26.78 -3.59 8.21
N SER A 613 -27.36 -3.07 9.30
CA SER A 613 -28.41 -2.04 9.25
C SER A 613 -27.97 -0.72 8.63
N ASN A 614 -26.65 -0.47 8.54
CA ASN A 614 -26.11 0.70 7.89
C ASN A 614 -26.27 0.66 6.37
N TYR A 615 -26.36 -0.54 5.78
CA TYR A 615 -26.34 -0.78 4.34
C TYR A 615 -27.74 -1.04 3.78
N LYS A 616 -27.91 -0.72 2.50
CA LYS A 616 -29.10 -1.00 1.68
C LYS A 616 -28.81 -1.96 0.53
N VAL A 617 -27.57 -1.95 0.04
CA VAL A 617 -27.12 -2.82 -1.05
C VAL A 617 -25.80 -3.50 -0.65
N LEU A 618 -25.71 -4.80 -0.89
CA LEU A 618 -24.51 -5.60 -0.67
C LEU A 618 -24.15 -6.37 -1.96
N TYR A 619 -22.99 -6.10 -2.54
CA TYR A 619 -22.43 -6.87 -3.66
C TYR A 619 -21.57 -8.02 -3.13
N ILE A 620 -21.78 -9.21 -3.69
CA ILE A 620 -21.06 -10.44 -3.33
C ILE A 620 -20.53 -11.07 -4.62
N THR A 621 -19.20 -11.13 -4.73
CA THR A 621 -18.51 -11.85 -5.81
C THR A 621 -17.96 -13.19 -5.34
N ALA A 622 -17.87 -13.40 -4.01
CA ALA A 622 -17.20 -14.54 -3.39
C ALA A 622 -17.86 -15.88 -3.78
N PRO A 623 -17.10 -16.84 -4.34
CA PRO A 623 -17.63 -18.18 -4.61
C PRO A 623 -18.03 -18.95 -3.35
N ASN A 624 -17.29 -18.76 -2.26
CA ASN A 624 -17.49 -19.45 -1.00
C ASN A 624 -18.02 -18.50 0.07
N LEU A 625 -19.07 -18.93 0.77
CA LEU A 625 -19.62 -18.18 1.91
C LEU A 625 -20.00 -19.12 3.06
N PRO A 626 -19.70 -18.81 4.33
CA PRO A 626 -20.17 -19.59 5.47
C PRO A 626 -21.69 -19.74 5.49
N GLU A 627 -22.19 -20.89 5.92
CA GLU A 627 -23.63 -21.16 5.95
C GLU A 627 -24.40 -20.17 6.85
N GLU A 628 -23.86 -19.82 8.02
CA GLU A 628 -24.45 -18.83 8.90
C GLU A 628 -24.50 -17.43 8.27
N CYS A 629 -23.55 -17.10 7.38
CA CYS A 629 -23.55 -15.85 6.63
C CYS A 629 -24.65 -15.87 5.58
N ILE A 630 -24.86 -16.99 4.88
CA ILE A 630 -26.00 -17.19 3.96
C ILE A 630 -27.32 -16.94 4.72
N LEU A 631 -27.51 -17.55 5.89
CA LEU A 631 -28.71 -17.35 6.70
C LEU A 631 -28.87 -15.89 7.18
N ALA A 632 -27.78 -15.22 7.52
CA ALA A 632 -27.82 -13.83 7.98
C ALA A 632 -28.20 -12.86 6.86
N ILE A 633 -27.63 -13.03 5.65
CA ILE A 633 -27.98 -12.18 4.50
C ILE A 633 -29.40 -12.43 4.01
N GLN A 634 -29.93 -13.66 4.14
CA GLN A 634 -31.34 -13.96 3.86
C GLN A 634 -32.27 -13.12 4.74
N LYS A 635 -32.05 -13.15 6.06
CA LYS A 635 -32.83 -12.36 7.03
C LYS A 635 -32.71 -10.85 6.80
N TRP A 636 -31.50 -10.37 6.50
CA TRP A 636 -31.26 -8.96 6.18
C TRP A 636 -31.99 -8.54 4.90
N THR A 637 -32.01 -9.40 3.87
CA THR A 637 -32.73 -9.16 2.62
C THR A 637 -34.24 -9.10 2.85
N GLU A 638 -34.80 -10.04 3.61
CA GLU A 638 -36.24 -10.04 3.97
C GLU A 638 -36.65 -8.77 4.71
N SER A 639 -35.71 -8.17 5.46
CA SER A 639 -35.88 -6.94 6.22
C SER A 639 -35.72 -5.66 5.40
N GLY A 640 -35.37 -5.75 4.11
CA GLY A 640 -35.27 -4.60 3.19
C GLY A 640 -33.90 -4.38 2.56
N GLY A 641 -32.92 -5.26 2.81
CA GLY A 641 -31.65 -5.25 2.11
C GLY A 641 -31.76 -5.75 0.66
N THR A 642 -30.88 -5.27 -0.21
CA THR A 642 -30.72 -5.82 -1.58
C THR A 642 -29.38 -6.52 -1.68
N VAL A 643 -29.39 -7.81 -2.01
CA VAL A 643 -28.17 -8.58 -2.29
C VAL A 643 -27.94 -8.61 -3.79
N VAL A 644 -26.70 -8.34 -4.20
CA VAL A 644 -26.28 -8.38 -5.60
C VAL A 644 -25.23 -9.47 -5.76
N THR A 645 -25.50 -10.45 -6.62
CA THR A 645 -24.60 -11.58 -6.89
C THR A 645 -24.11 -11.54 -8.33
N THR A 646 -22.86 -11.91 -8.55
CA THR A 646 -22.28 -12.08 -9.89
C THR A 646 -22.16 -13.55 -10.23
N TYR A 647 -21.74 -13.85 -11.46
CA TYR A 647 -21.43 -15.21 -11.90
C TYR A 647 -20.56 -15.94 -10.87
N GLY A 648 -20.96 -17.16 -10.51
CA GLY A 648 -20.19 -18.07 -9.67
C GLY A 648 -20.11 -17.66 -8.18
N SER A 649 -20.90 -16.70 -7.72
CA SER A 649 -20.94 -16.30 -6.31
C SER A 649 -21.90 -17.17 -5.48
N ILE A 650 -21.52 -17.46 -4.22
CA ILE A 650 -22.29 -18.27 -3.25
C ILE A 650 -22.66 -19.66 -3.80
N VAL A 651 -21.72 -20.29 -4.50
CA VAL A 651 -21.86 -21.64 -5.10
C VAL A 651 -21.24 -22.73 -4.23
N ALA A 652 -20.47 -22.37 -3.22
CA ALA A 652 -19.91 -23.28 -2.23
C ALA A 652 -19.94 -22.70 -0.81
N ASP A 653 -19.84 -23.56 0.20
CA ASP A 653 -19.65 -23.14 1.59
C ASP A 653 -18.18 -22.81 1.89
N ARG A 654 -17.86 -22.48 3.15
CA ARG A 654 -16.48 -22.15 3.54
C ARG A 654 -15.47 -23.28 3.31
N TYR A 655 -15.92 -24.53 3.30
CA TYR A 655 -15.12 -25.74 3.11
C TYR A 655 -15.08 -26.20 1.65
N ASP A 656 -15.60 -25.37 0.75
CA ASP A 656 -15.71 -25.64 -0.68
C ASP A 656 -16.66 -26.81 -1.01
N GLU A 657 -17.64 -27.08 -0.12
CA GLU A 657 -18.76 -27.96 -0.44
C GLU A 657 -19.76 -27.22 -1.32
N PRO A 658 -20.17 -27.77 -2.48
CA PRO A 658 -21.18 -27.17 -3.31
C PRO A 658 -22.46 -26.86 -2.53
N THR A 659 -22.99 -25.65 -2.69
CA THR A 659 -24.23 -25.22 -2.06
C THR A 659 -25.11 -24.50 -3.06
N ASN A 660 -26.41 -24.72 -2.94
CA ASN A 660 -27.44 -23.97 -3.65
C ASN A 660 -28.43 -23.32 -2.67
N LYS A 661 -28.10 -23.27 -1.37
CA LYS A 661 -29.04 -22.82 -0.31
C LYS A 661 -29.54 -21.40 -0.55
N PHE A 662 -28.65 -20.49 -0.98
CA PHE A 662 -29.01 -19.11 -1.27
C PHE A 662 -29.99 -19.00 -2.44
N TYR A 663 -29.65 -19.57 -3.59
CA TYR A 663 -30.51 -19.53 -4.79
C TYR A 663 -31.80 -20.32 -4.63
N SER A 664 -31.77 -21.45 -3.91
CA SER A 664 -32.98 -22.22 -3.59
C SER A 664 -33.95 -21.41 -2.72
N TRP A 665 -33.45 -20.71 -1.69
CA TRP A 665 -34.27 -19.79 -0.91
C TRP A 665 -34.78 -18.61 -1.76
N ALA A 666 -33.99 -18.13 -2.71
CA ALA A 666 -34.43 -17.13 -3.70
C ALA A 666 -35.53 -17.67 -4.63
N GLY A 667 -35.70 -18.99 -4.75
CA GLY A 667 -36.55 -19.62 -5.76
C GLY A 667 -35.93 -19.59 -7.16
N MET A 668 -34.62 -19.38 -7.24
CA MET A 668 -33.84 -19.38 -8.48
C MET A 668 -33.12 -20.71 -8.67
N LYS A 669 -32.96 -21.11 -9.93
CA LYS A 669 -32.06 -22.18 -10.34
C LYS A 669 -31.06 -21.62 -11.33
N ILE A 670 -29.78 -21.72 -10.99
CA ILE A 670 -28.67 -21.33 -11.85
C ILE A 670 -27.83 -22.56 -12.23
N ASP A 671 -27.14 -22.47 -13.36
CA ASP A 671 -26.17 -23.45 -13.85
C ASP A 671 -24.83 -22.73 -14.05
N GLU A 672 -24.12 -22.55 -12.94
CA GLU A 672 -22.85 -21.84 -12.87
C GLU A 672 -21.88 -22.67 -12.02
N PRO A 673 -20.82 -23.25 -12.62
CA PRO A 673 -19.84 -24.01 -11.86
C PRO A 673 -18.93 -23.05 -11.09
N GLY A 674 -18.67 -23.36 -9.82
CA GLY A 674 -17.73 -22.60 -8.98
C GLY A 674 -16.25 -22.88 -9.23
N GLN A 675 -15.90 -23.88 -10.05
CA GLN A 675 -14.52 -24.36 -10.22
C GLN A 675 -14.26 -24.90 -11.65
N PRO A 676 -13.02 -24.78 -12.18
CA PRO A 676 -11.89 -24.05 -11.60
C PRO A 676 -12.07 -22.53 -11.75
N ARG A 677 -11.60 -21.77 -10.76
CA ARG A 677 -11.67 -20.30 -10.79
C ARG A 677 -10.82 -19.71 -11.91
N ILE A 678 -11.38 -18.75 -12.64
CA ILE A 678 -10.71 -18.10 -13.76
C ILE A 678 -9.62 -17.15 -13.22
N ILE A 679 -8.40 -17.32 -13.73
CA ILE A 679 -7.27 -16.40 -13.50
C ILE A 679 -7.21 -15.45 -14.67
N ILE A 680 -7.34 -14.16 -14.41
CA ILE A 680 -7.31 -13.15 -15.46
C ILE A 680 -5.88 -12.92 -15.94
N SER A 681 -5.71 -12.83 -17.25
CA SER A 681 -4.42 -12.58 -17.89
C SER A 681 -4.47 -11.27 -18.64
N TRP A 682 -3.53 -10.36 -18.36
CA TRP A 682 -3.52 -9.02 -18.95
C TRP A 682 -3.56 -9.06 -20.49
N ASN A 683 -2.81 -9.97 -21.09
CA ASN A 683 -2.69 -10.09 -22.55
C ASN A 683 -3.95 -10.67 -23.22
N LYS A 684 -4.92 -11.18 -22.45
CA LYS A 684 -6.15 -11.79 -22.97
C LYS A 684 -7.39 -10.92 -22.81
N TRP A 685 -7.27 -9.71 -22.27
CA TRP A 685 -8.43 -8.84 -22.04
C TRP A 685 -9.26 -8.58 -23.31
N LYS A 686 -8.63 -8.25 -24.44
CA LYS A 686 -9.34 -7.98 -25.72
C LYS A 686 -10.12 -9.19 -26.24
N ASP A 687 -9.64 -10.38 -25.92
CA ASP A 687 -10.22 -11.66 -26.35
C ASP A 687 -11.07 -12.31 -25.24
N SER A 688 -11.29 -11.61 -24.12
CA SER A 688 -11.99 -12.16 -22.96
C SER A 688 -13.51 -12.26 -23.14
N SER A 689 -14.07 -11.67 -24.19
CA SER A 689 -15.51 -11.63 -24.40
C SER A 689 -16.11 -13.01 -24.63
N THR A 690 -17.15 -13.37 -23.88
CA THR A 690 -17.84 -14.67 -24.02
C THR A 690 -19.23 -14.57 -24.64
N ASP A 691 -19.90 -13.41 -24.54
CA ASP A 691 -21.20 -13.14 -25.14
C ASP A 691 -21.46 -11.62 -25.22
N THR A 692 -22.67 -11.24 -25.65
CA THR A 692 -23.23 -9.90 -25.63
C THR A 692 -24.50 -9.90 -24.77
N VAL A 693 -24.65 -8.88 -23.94
CA VAL A 693 -25.90 -8.59 -23.20
C VAL A 693 -26.65 -7.49 -23.93
N ASN A 694 -27.93 -7.75 -24.17
CA ASN A 694 -28.89 -6.82 -24.74
C ASN A 694 -29.78 -6.24 -23.63
N THR A 695 -29.88 -4.92 -23.61
CA THR A 695 -30.70 -4.11 -22.70
C THR A 695 -31.69 -3.28 -23.51
N GLU A 696 -32.60 -2.58 -22.84
CA GLU A 696 -33.50 -1.63 -23.51
C GLU A 696 -32.76 -0.49 -24.21
N ASN A 697 -31.58 -0.10 -23.70
CA ASN A 697 -30.84 1.08 -24.15
C ASN A 697 -29.68 0.77 -25.11
N GLY A 698 -29.39 -0.51 -25.36
CA GLY A 698 -28.24 -0.92 -26.16
C GLY A 698 -27.71 -2.29 -25.80
N SER A 699 -26.52 -2.61 -26.29
CA SER A 699 -25.85 -3.88 -26.01
C SER A 699 -24.37 -3.72 -25.72
N PHE A 700 -23.79 -4.67 -24.99
CA PHE A 700 -22.37 -4.65 -24.63
C PHE A 700 -21.79 -6.06 -24.48
N ARG A 701 -20.47 -6.16 -24.62
CA ARG A 701 -19.73 -7.42 -24.51
C ARG A 701 -19.51 -7.82 -23.05
N VAL A 702 -19.59 -9.12 -22.80
CA VAL A 702 -19.41 -9.71 -21.47
C VAL A 702 -18.03 -10.33 -21.35
N ALA A 703 -17.27 -9.96 -20.32
CA ALA A 703 -15.92 -10.44 -20.09
C ALA A 703 -15.87 -11.75 -19.27
N TRP A 704 -14.95 -12.64 -19.68
CA TRP A 704 -14.46 -13.84 -19.00
C TRP A 704 -15.45 -14.99 -18.77
N ALA A 705 -16.71 -14.73 -18.44
CA ALA A 705 -17.67 -15.78 -18.14
C ALA A 705 -19.12 -15.42 -18.51
N LYS A 706 -19.83 -16.43 -19.00
CA LYS A 706 -21.28 -16.46 -19.19
C LYS A 706 -21.86 -17.61 -18.36
N GLY A 707 -22.80 -17.29 -17.49
CA GLY A 707 -23.61 -18.22 -16.72
C GLY A 707 -24.96 -18.50 -17.36
N LYS A 708 -25.79 -19.26 -16.64
CA LYS A 708 -27.15 -19.62 -17.07
C LYS A 708 -28.13 -19.54 -15.90
N ILE A 709 -29.19 -18.76 -16.09
CA ILE A 709 -30.34 -18.74 -15.18
C ILE A 709 -31.40 -19.68 -15.77
N LEU A 710 -31.53 -20.87 -15.17
CA LEU A 710 -32.44 -21.91 -15.64
C LEU A 710 -33.90 -21.60 -15.30
N SER A 711 -34.15 -21.03 -14.12
CA SER A 711 -35.47 -20.57 -13.71
C SER A 711 -35.39 -19.53 -12.60
N ALA A 712 -36.43 -18.69 -12.52
CA ALA A 712 -36.65 -17.73 -11.46
C ALA A 712 -38.16 -17.66 -11.11
N PRO A 713 -38.55 -17.12 -9.95
CA PRO A 713 -39.96 -16.95 -9.60
C PRO A 713 -40.75 -16.13 -10.63
N LYS A 714 -42.06 -16.37 -10.76
CA LYS A 714 -42.92 -15.68 -11.75
C LYS A 714 -42.95 -14.16 -11.60
N ASN A 715 -42.76 -13.65 -10.39
CA ASN A 715 -42.72 -12.22 -10.06
C ASN A 715 -41.32 -11.60 -10.19
N SER A 716 -40.36 -12.32 -10.80
CA SER A 716 -39.02 -11.79 -11.08
C SER A 716 -39.04 -10.87 -12.31
N GLU A 717 -38.15 -9.89 -12.31
CA GLU A 717 -37.92 -8.97 -13.43
C GLU A 717 -36.68 -9.42 -14.20
N ILE A 718 -36.82 -9.69 -15.50
CA ILE A 718 -35.68 -9.93 -16.39
C ILE A 718 -35.23 -8.58 -16.93
N ILE A 719 -34.13 -8.06 -16.42
CA ILE A 719 -33.63 -6.71 -16.75
C ILE A 719 -32.87 -6.71 -18.08
N ALA A 720 -32.15 -7.78 -18.38
CA ALA A 720 -31.38 -7.92 -19.61
C ALA A 720 -31.27 -9.38 -20.04
N LYS A 721 -30.97 -9.60 -21.32
CA LYS A 721 -30.85 -10.93 -21.93
C LYS A 721 -29.53 -11.08 -22.67
N PHE A 722 -29.01 -12.29 -22.77
CA PHE A 722 -27.91 -12.59 -23.68
C PHE A 722 -28.36 -12.60 -25.14
N SER A 723 -27.41 -12.73 -26.07
CA SER A 723 -27.68 -12.82 -27.51
C SER A 723 -28.60 -14.00 -27.90
N ASP A 724 -28.61 -15.06 -27.10
CA ASP A 724 -29.48 -16.24 -27.26
C ASP A 724 -30.87 -16.09 -26.60
N ASN A 725 -31.23 -14.88 -26.15
CA ASN A 725 -32.45 -14.55 -25.40
C ASN A 725 -32.56 -15.16 -24.00
N SER A 726 -31.56 -15.89 -23.50
CA SER A 726 -31.55 -16.36 -22.12
C SER A 726 -31.38 -15.18 -21.14
N PRO A 727 -31.94 -15.24 -19.92
CA PRO A 727 -31.81 -14.15 -18.95
C PRO A 727 -30.34 -13.92 -18.56
N ALA A 728 -29.87 -12.68 -18.69
CA ALA A 728 -28.54 -12.27 -18.26
C ALA A 728 -28.55 -11.56 -16.89
N ILE A 729 -29.62 -10.83 -16.62
CA ILE A 729 -29.82 -10.11 -15.36
C ILE A 729 -31.24 -10.36 -14.88
N VAL A 730 -31.37 -10.86 -13.66
CA VAL A 730 -32.67 -11.10 -13.03
C VAL A 730 -32.72 -10.46 -11.66
N PHE A 731 -33.79 -9.71 -11.40
CA PHE A 731 -34.14 -9.23 -10.06
C PHE A 731 -35.29 -10.06 -9.50
N VAL A 732 -35.12 -10.57 -8.28
CA VAL A 732 -36.09 -11.37 -7.55
C VAL A 732 -36.47 -10.65 -6.25
N PRO A 733 -37.73 -10.21 -6.08
CA PRO A 733 -38.17 -9.60 -4.83
C PRO A 733 -38.23 -10.64 -3.70
N LYS A 734 -37.74 -10.28 -2.50
CA LYS A 734 -37.70 -11.14 -1.31
C LYS A 734 -38.00 -10.33 -0.04
N GLY A 735 -39.12 -10.64 0.61
CA GLY A 735 -39.61 -9.85 1.75
C GLY A 735 -39.77 -8.39 1.37
N LYS A 736 -39.11 -7.48 2.10
CA LYS A 736 -39.07 -6.03 1.81
C LYS A 736 -37.92 -5.62 0.89
N GLY A 737 -37.02 -6.55 0.57
CA GLY A 737 -35.84 -6.32 -0.24
C GLY A 737 -35.84 -7.16 -1.52
N GLY A 738 -34.66 -7.57 -1.97
CA GLY A 738 -34.54 -8.39 -3.17
C GLY A 738 -33.14 -8.86 -3.47
N ILE A 739 -33.04 -9.64 -4.54
CA ILE A 739 -31.79 -10.20 -5.04
C ILE A 739 -31.66 -9.80 -6.49
N LEU A 740 -30.54 -9.22 -6.89
CA LEU A 740 -30.19 -9.03 -8.28
C LEU A 740 -29.02 -9.94 -8.62
N HIS A 741 -29.20 -10.81 -9.60
CA HIS A 741 -28.14 -11.71 -10.05
C HIS A 741 -27.71 -11.37 -11.47
N TYR A 742 -26.42 -11.17 -11.66
CA TYR A 742 -25.76 -11.12 -12.95
C TYR A 742 -25.24 -12.51 -13.29
N ALA A 743 -25.72 -13.10 -14.38
CA ALA A 743 -25.16 -14.34 -14.92
C ALA A 743 -23.82 -14.13 -15.66
N PHE A 744 -23.07 -13.11 -15.25
CA PHE A 744 -21.77 -12.71 -15.80
C PHE A 744 -21.03 -11.82 -14.77
N TYR A 745 -19.85 -11.32 -15.14
CA TYR A 745 -19.06 -10.36 -14.36
C TYR A 745 -19.27 -8.92 -14.89
N PRO A 746 -20.22 -8.15 -14.33
CA PRO A 746 -20.50 -6.80 -14.81
C PRO A 746 -19.34 -5.82 -14.60
N GLY A 747 -18.59 -5.92 -13.50
CA GLY A 747 -17.37 -5.13 -13.27
C GLY A 747 -16.32 -5.41 -14.33
N LEU A 748 -15.92 -6.67 -14.54
CA LEU A 748 -14.94 -7.04 -15.57
C LEU A 748 -15.42 -6.61 -16.97
N SER A 749 -16.73 -6.67 -17.23
CA SER A 749 -17.31 -6.21 -18.51
C SER A 749 -17.23 -4.68 -18.65
N TYR A 750 -17.39 -3.94 -17.55
CA TYR A 750 -17.16 -2.50 -17.50
C TYR A 750 -15.70 -2.15 -17.80
N PHE A 751 -14.75 -2.86 -17.21
CA PHE A 751 -13.33 -2.67 -17.49
C PHE A 751 -12.96 -3.07 -18.93
N LEU A 752 -13.53 -4.16 -19.46
CA LEU A 752 -13.37 -4.54 -20.87
C LEU A 752 -13.77 -3.40 -21.81
N SER A 753 -14.87 -2.69 -21.52
CA SER A 753 -15.28 -1.55 -22.35
C SER A 753 -14.23 -0.44 -22.42
N GLN A 754 -13.47 -0.23 -21.35
CA GLN A 754 -12.35 0.72 -21.34
C GLN A 754 -11.21 0.20 -22.23
N ILE A 755 -10.83 -1.08 -22.08
CA ILE A 755 -9.78 -1.71 -22.89
C ILE A 755 -10.11 -1.65 -24.38
N GLU A 756 -11.38 -1.86 -24.75
CA GLU A 756 -11.87 -1.78 -26.12
C GLU A 756 -11.84 -0.35 -26.66
N SER A 757 -12.21 0.64 -25.82
CA SER A 757 -12.13 2.04 -26.21
C SER A 757 -10.69 2.49 -26.47
N GLY A 758 -9.74 1.95 -25.68
CA GLY A 758 -8.33 2.35 -25.70
C GLY A 758 -8.08 3.82 -25.32
N LYS A 759 -9.09 4.53 -24.83
CA LYS A 759 -9.00 5.97 -24.57
C LYS A 759 -8.29 6.26 -23.25
N THR A 760 -7.48 7.31 -23.27
CA THR A 760 -6.79 7.86 -22.10
C THR A 760 -6.95 9.38 -22.05
N GLY A 761 -6.92 9.94 -20.85
CA GLY A 761 -6.93 11.38 -20.61
C GLY A 761 -5.60 11.88 -20.04
N LEU A 762 -5.65 13.03 -19.36
CA LEU A 762 -4.54 13.64 -18.62
C LEU A 762 -3.84 12.61 -17.74
N TYR A 763 -2.51 12.68 -17.72
CA TYR A 763 -1.61 11.74 -17.00
C TYR A 763 -1.75 10.27 -17.40
N GLY A 764 -2.39 9.97 -18.54
CA GLY A 764 -2.63 8.61 -19.00
C GLY A 764 -3.76 7.89 -18.26
N LEU A 765 -4.60 8.63 -17.51
CA LEU A 765 -5.76 8.06 -16.82
C LEU A 765 -6.69 7.36 -17.82
N PRO A 766 -7.17 6.14 -17.53
CA PRO A 766 -8.08 5.45 -18.42
C PRO A 766 -9.42 6.17 -18.47
N CYS A 767 -9.97 6.35 -19.67
CA CYS A 767 -11.31 6.89 -19.87
C CYS A 767 -12.04 6.08 -20.96
N GLY A 768 -13.26 6.48 -21.34
CA GLY A 768 -14.04 5.75 -22.36
C GLY A 768 -14.80 4.52 -21.85
N PHE A 769 -14.98 4.40 -20.54
CA PHE A 769 -15.83 3.36 -19.94
C PHE A 769 -17.30 3.51 -20.35
N SER A 770 -18.00 2.39 -20.56
CA SER A 770 -19.40 2.35 -21.02
C SER A 770 -20.39 2.86 -19.97
N ALA A 771 -21.18 3.87 -20.34
CA ALA A 771 -22.26 4.39 -19.49
C ALA A 771 -23.36 3.34 -19.26
N ASP A 772 -23.72 2.56 -20.29
CA ASP A 772 -24.79 1.56 -20.22
C ASP A 772 -24.48 0.46 -19.21
N ILE A 773 -23.23 -0.03 -19.21
CA ILE A 773 -22.78 -1.04 -18.23
C ILE A 773 -22.80 -0.44 -16.82
N ARG A 774 -22.35 0.82 -16.67
CA ARG A 774 -22.37 1.51 -15.37
C ARG A 774 -23.80 1.66 -14.86
N ASP A 775 -24.75 2.04 -15.72
CA ASP A 775 -26.15 2.21 -15.33
C ASP A 775 -26.80 0.92 -14.83
N ILE A 776 -26.41 -0.21 -15.42
CA ILE A 776 -26.81 -1.54 -14.97
C ILE A 776 -26.18 -1.89 -13.62
N ILE A 777 -24.88 -1.62 -13.43
CA ILE A 777 -24.18 -1.89 -12.16
C ILE A 777 -24.82 -1.11 -11.01
N ILE A 778 -25.21 0.15 -11.24
CA ILE A 778 -25.81 1.01 -10.21
C ILE A 778 -27.32 0.85 -10.08
N ASN A 779 -27.97 0.04 -10.92
CA ASN A 779 -29.41 -0.19 -10.89
C ASN A 779 -29.92 -0.68 -9.51
N PRO A 780 -29.28 -1.66 -8.82
CA PRO A 780 -29.66 -2.03 -7.45
C PRO A 780 -29.64 -0.85 -6.47
N VAL A 781 -28.66 0.05 -6.61
CA VAL A 781 -28.53 1.25 -5.77
C VAL A 781 -29.70 2.20 -6.01
N LYS A 782 -30.03 2.47 -7.29
CA LYS A 782 -31.19 3.28 -7.67
C LYS A 782 -32.50 2.68 -7.14
N LYS A 783 -32.73 1.37 -7.34
CA LYS A 783 -33.93 0.65 -6.87
C LYS A 783 -34.06 0.65 -5.34
N SER A 784 -32.95 0.65 -4.60
CA SER A 784 -32.97 0.74 -3.14
C SER A 784 -33.40 2.11 -2.58
N GLY A 785 -33.55 3.13 -3.45
CA GLY A 785 -33.86 4.50 -3.04
C GLY A 785 -32.69 5.20 -2.32
N THR A 786 -31.48 4.66 -2.43
CA THR A 786 -30.28 5.24 -1.82
C THR A 786 -29.98 6.60 -2.45
N LYS A 787 -29.97 7.65 -1.64
CA LYS A 787 -29.52 8.99 -2.04
C LYS A 787 -28.00 9.09 -1.87
N VAL A 788 -27.30 9.54 -2.91
CA VAL A 788 -25.88 9.88 -2.80
C VAL A 788 -25.72 11.17 -1.99
N PHE A 789 -24.67 11.25 -1.17
CA PHE A 789 -24.44 12.43 -0.33
C PHE A 789 -23.95 13.62 -1.14
N VAL A 790 -23.12 13.37 -2.16
CA VAL A 790 -22.74 14.36 -3.17
C VAL A 790 -23.15 13.80 -4.52
N SER A 791 -23.96 14.51 -5.28
CA SER A 791 -24.12 14.24 -6.70
C SER A 791 -23.20 15.18 -7.50
N VAL A 792 -22.71 14.67 -8.62
CA VAL A 792 -21.88 15.44 -9.57
C VAL A 792 -22.54 15.36 -10.93
N SER A 793 -22.56 16.46 -11.69
CA SER A 793 -23.17 16.50 -13.03
C SER A 793 -22.45 15.66 -14.08
N GLU A 794 -21.21 15.28 -13.83
CA GLU A 794 -20.32 14.59 -14.78
C GLU A 794 -19.85 13.24 -14.20
N PRO A 795 -19.76 12.18 -15.02
CA PRO A 795 -19.22 10.90 -14.58
C PRO A 795 -17.69 10.96 -14.47
N LEU A 796 -17.10 9.96 -13.79
CA LEU A 796 -15.65 9.89 -13.52
C LEU A 796 -15.11 11.08 -12.70
N ILE A 797 -16.00 11.82 -12.03
CA ILE A 797 -15.61 12.80 -11.01
C ILE A 797 -16.01 12.23 -9.67
N GLU A 798 -14.99 11.99 -8.85
CA GLU A 798 -15.17 11.50 -7.49
C GLU A 798 -15.20 12.70 -6.53
N ALA A 799 -16.26 12.81 -5.75
CA ALA A 799 -16.45 13.85 -4.74
C ALA A 799 -16.66 13.20 -3.37
N VAL A 800 -15.64 13.31 -2.51
CA VAL A 800 -15.56 12.60 -1.23
C VAL A 800 -15.80 13.56 -0.06
N PRO A 801 -16.98 13.53 0.57
CA PRO A 801 -17.28 14.32 1.75
C PRO A 801 -16.63 13.78 3.03
N LEU A 802 -16.03 14.69 3.80
CA LEU A 802 -15.73 14.53 5.21
C LEU A 802 -16.58 15.52 6.02
N VAL A 803 -17.33 15.00 6.98
CA VAL A 803 -18.28 15.78 7.78
C VAL A 803 -17.72 15.99 9.19
N SER A 804 -17.86 17.21 9.70
CA SER A 804 -17.49 17.58 11.07
C SER A 804 -18.50 18.58 11.65
N GLU A 805 -18.35 18.88 12.94
CA GLU A 805 -19.12 19.94 13.59
C GLU A 805 -18.90 21.31 12.94
N LYS A 806 -17.69 21.56 12.39
CA LYS A 806 -17.33 22.84 11.75
C LYS A 806 -17.91 23.01 10.34
N GLY A 807 -18.29 21.92 9.67
CA GLY A 807 -18.66 21.97 8.25
C GLY A 807 -18.37 20.68 7.50
N VAL A 808 -18.48 20.75 6.18
CA VAL A 808 -18.20 19.65 5.25
C VAL A 808 -17.04 20.04 4.34
N ALA A 809 -16.01 19.20 4.25
CA ALA A 809 -15.01 19.30 3.20
C ALA A 809 -15.30 18.23 2.14
N VAL A 810 -15.42 18.64 0.88
CA VAL A 810 -15.62 17.74 -0.26
C VAL A 810 -14.37 17.81 -1.12
N THR A 811 -13.56 16.75 -1.08
CA THR A 811 -12.43 16.61 -2.01
C THR A 811 -12.97 16.12 -3.34
N VAL A 812 -12.69 16.87 -4.42
CA VAL A 812 -13.18 16.59 -5.77
C VAL A 812 -11.99 16.17 -6.64
N LEU A 813 -12.06 14.99 -7.24
CA LEU A 813 -11.00 14.32 -7.99
C LEU A 813 -11.51 14.03 -9.40
N ASN A 814 -10.87 14.61 -10.41
CA ASN A 814 -11.23 14.39 -11.81
C ASN A 814 -10.47 13.18 -12.39
N TRP A 815 -11.15 12.04 -12.48
CA TRP A 815 -10.60 10.83 -13.10
C TRP A 815 -10.88 10.74 -14.61
N SER A 816 -11.71 11.63 -15.16
CA SER A 816 -11.98 11.64 -16.60
C SER A 816 -10.76 12.00 -17.44
N GLY A 817 -9.77 12.66 -16.83
CA GLY A 817 -8.57 13.16 -17.49
C GLY A 817 -8.84 14.26 -18.51
N VAL A 818 -10.03 14.88 -18.47
CA VAL A 818 -10.39 16.01 -19.33
C VAL A 818 -10.84 17.16 -18.44
N GLU A 819 -10.23 18.33 -18.64
CA GLU A 819 -10.60 19.55 -17.93
C GLU A 819 -12.07 19.90 -18.17
N LYS A 820 -12.74 20.34 -17.10
CA LYS A 820 -14.16 20.69 -17.11
C LYS A 820 -14.28 22.17 -16.80
N ASP A 821 -14.83 22.93 -17.75
CA ASP A 821 -15.13 24.36 -17.55
C ASP A 821 -16.04 24.59 -16.35
N LYS A 822 -16.97 23.64 -16.12
CA LYS A 822 -17.93 23.71 -15.04
C LYS A 822 -18.45 22.32 -14.67
N ILE A 823 -18.54 22.05 -13.37
CA ILE A 823 -19.25 20.91 -12.82
C ILE A 823 -20.21 21.39 -11.75
N LYS A 824 -21.37 20.75 -11.64
CA LYS A 824 -22.33 21.01 -10.56
C LYS A 824 -22.17 19.97 -9.46
N LEU A 825 -22.14 20.45 -8.21
CA LEU A 825 -22.16 19.64 -7.00
C LEU A 825 -23.47 19.90 -6.25
N ASP A 826 -24.26 18.85 -6.00
CA ASP A 826 -25.38 18.93 -5.05
C ASP A 826 -25.03 18.10 -3.81
N ILE A 827 -24.85 18.78 -2.68
CA ILE A 827 -24.32 18.23 -1.45
C ILE A 827 -25.43 18.18 -0.39
N GLN A 828 -25.74 16.99 0.11
CA GLN A 828 -26.71 16.81 1.19
C GLN A 828 -26.17 17.47 2.46
N CYS A 829 -26.80 18.56 2.90
CA CYS A 829 -26.43 19.29 4.09
C CYS A 829 -27.67 20.01 4.65
N SER A 830 -28.25 19.46 5.72
CA SER A 830 -29.42 20.04 6.39
C SER A 830 -29.07 21.23 7.28
N GLU A 831 -27.81 21.34 7.70
CA GLU A 831 -27.34 22.45 8.52
C GLU A 831 -27.15 23.70 7.67
N LYS A 832 -27.48 24.86 8.22
CA LYS A 832 -27.34 26.13 7.52
C LYS A 832 -25.87 26.40 7.19
N ILE A 833 -25.57 26.57 5.91
CA ILE A 833 -24.23 26.95 5.42
C ILE A 833 -24.16 28.47 5.26
N LYS A 834 -23.09 29.07 5.77
CA LYS A 834 -22.82 30.51 5.65
C LYS A 834 -21.96 30.84 4.45
N GLU A 835 -21.06 29.93 4.09
CA GLU A 835 -20.08 30.15 3.04
C GLU A 835 -19.71 28.83 2.37
N VAL A 836 -19.55 28.87 1.05
CA VAL A 836 -18.93 27.81 0.26
C VAL A 836 -17.66 28.37 -0.38
N GLU A 837 -16.55 27.67 -0.22
CA GLU A 837 -15.25 28.08 -0.74
C GLU A 837 -14.61 26.91 -1.49
N SER A 838 -14.05 27.18 -2.68
CA SER A 838 -13.08 26.30 -3.33
C SER A 838 -11.68 26.73 -2.91
N VAL A 839 -10.84 25.75 -2.55
CA VAL A 839 -9.45 26.01 -2.18
C VAL A 839 -8.65 26.64 -3.34
N LEU A 840 -9.04 26.36 -4.58
CA LEU A 840 -8.39 26.92 -5.77
C LEU A 840 -9.02 28.22 -6.27
N ASN A 841 -10.35 28.37 -6.16
CA ASN A 841 -11.13 29.44 -6.78
C ASN A 841 -11.68 30.47 -5.78
N GLY A 842 -11.46 30.28 -4.47
CA GLY A 842 -11.96 31.17 -3.42
C GLY A 842 -13.47 30.99 -3.18
N LYS A 843 -14.15 32.05 -2.73
CA LYS A 843 -15.59 31.99 -2.40
C LYS A 843 -16.43 31.71 -3.64
N ILE A 844 -17.37 30.77 -3.52
CA ILE A 844 -18.26 30.35 -4.60
C ILE A 844 -19.70 30.72 -4.26
N GLN A 845 -20.48 31.09 -5.28
CA GLN A 845 -21.91 31.24 -5.14
C GLN A 845 -22.57 29.87 -4.92
N PHE A 846 -23.54 29.80 -4.00
CA PHE A 846 -24.28 28.58 -3.74
C PHE A 846 -25.74 28.89 -3.42
N THR A 847 -26.60 27.90 -3.63
CA THR A 847 -27.97 27.89 -3.11
C THR A 847 -28.11 26.79 -2.08
N GLN A 848 -28.97 26.99 -1.09
CA GLN A 848 -29.34 25.94 -0.14
C GLN A 848 -30.86 25.82 -0.07
N GLN A 849 -31.41 24.71 -0.57
CA GLN A 849 -32.85 24.42 -0.60
C GLN A 849 -33.07 22.97 -0.22
N ASP A 850 -34.10 22.69 0.58
CA ASP A 850 -34.50 21.33 0.99
C ASP A 850 -33.35 20.46 1.56
N GLY A 851 -32.42 21.09 2.28
CA GLY A 851 -31.26 20.42 2.86
C GLY A 851 -30.19 20.01 1.83
N ILE A 852 -30.16 20.67 0.68
CA ILE A 852 -29.18 20.47 -0.39
C ILE A 852 -28.46 21.78 -0.66
N VAL A 853 -27.13 21.74 -0.62
CA VAL A 853 -26.26 22.85 -1.05
C VAL A 853 -25.82 22.59 -2.48
N SER A 854 -26.18 23.48 -3.39
CA SER A 854 -25.82 23.42 -4.81
C SER A 854 -24.80 24.49 -5.13
N CYS A 855 -23.67 24.10 -5.74
CA CYS A 855 -22.65 25.01 -6.22
C CYS A 855 -22.00 24.48 -7.50
N GLU A 856 -21.25 25.35 -8.19
CA GLU A 856 -20.57 24.99 -9.42
C GLU A 856 -19.14 25.50 -9.41
N ILE A 857 -18.20 24.68 -9.89
CA ILE A 857 -16.77 25.01 -9.95
C ILE A 857 -16.18 24.60 -11.31
N PRO A 858 -15.16 25.31 -11.82
CA PRO A 858 -14.27 24.75 -12.82
C PRO A 858 -13.43 23.64 -12.17
N LEU A 859 -13.14 22.58 -12.93
CA LEU A 859 -12.32 21.48 -12.42
C LEU A 859 -11.37 20.94 -13.49
N LYS A 860 -10.07 21.18 -13.30
CA LYS A 860 -9.02 20.58 -14.11
C LYS A 860 -8.69 19.15 -13.66
N ASP A 861 -8.10 19.01 -12.48
CA ASP A 861 -7.61 17.73 -11.94
C ASP A 861 -8.13 17.45 -10.52
N VAL A 862 -8.07 18.45 -9.64
CA VAL A 862 -8.47 18.36 -8.23
C VAL A 862 -9.01 19.68 -7.69
N ASP A 863 -9.85 19.61 -6.67
CA ASP A 863 -10.19 20.74 -5.79
C ASP A 863 -10.66 20.24 -4.41
N ILE A 864 -10.81 21.15 -3.45
CA ILE A 864 -11.45 20.89 -2.17
C ILE A 864 -12.48 21.99 -1.94
N VAL A 865 -13.74 21.60 -1.86
CA VAL A 865 -14.88 22.50 -1.60
C VAL A 865 -15.22 22.45 -0.12
N LEU A 866 -15.22 23.60 0.54
CA LEU A 866 -15.43 23.77 1.97
C LEU A 866 -16.79 24.42 2.21
N LEU A 867 -17.70 23.72 2.88
CA LEU A 867 -19.00 24.21 3.34
C LEU A 867 -18.87 24.58 4.81
N LYS A 868 -18.87 25.88 5.12
CA LYS A 868 -18.68 26.40 6.49
C LYS A 868 -20.00 26.80 7.12
N LYS A 869 -20.21 26.39 8.39
CA LYS A 869 -21.45 26.64 9.15
C LYS A 869 -21.51 27.98 9.86
#